data_AF-A0A7J4NLD1-F1
#
_entry.id   AF-A0A7J4NLD1-F1
#
_cell.length_a   1.000
_cell.length_b   1.000
_cell.length_c   1.000
_cell.angle_alpha   90.00
_cell.angle_beta   90.00
_cell.angle_gamma   90.00
#
_symmetry.space_group_name_H-M   'P 1'
#
loop_
_entity.id
_entity.type
_entity.pdbx_description
1 polymer ?
#
loop_
_entity_poly.entity_id
_entity_poly.type
_entity_poly.pdbx_seq_one_letter_code
_entity_poly.pdbx_strand_id
1 'polypeptide(L)'
;MQEKRVLSRVLSIILICALFSPIFSILPTASADSETIYVDTQSCTPLSAPGDGSIEYPYCNISEAISSSSSGDTIIVASGDYVLNQPISITHPLTLKGVKYDISALNRSSGDVTESTIDVRNSNGAIVITSSDVVVAGFNIIGNENTRFGFSISGNDNSLSNIEIENNLIHGMAKKINQLRSTSWGILTEAKVSSNFTTNTLDGLHFHGNHIYDIGGYNNSIGLGISLHEVVSTEVGGGAIIENNKFSNINDGQWAGVPTPGMGVVAQEEVLIYPTDQQSGITLRNNEYNTISVGAALQISERGVFDEQNNNFQSVDVFMINVGHTTTVMENTLAPFAKATGRNLTIGIADSAAYFASPSTAVAQTLVNSESDSHNIILSGGVFNEDLIIAPSNQLSNLLITTTEGGNPTFTGGIHLLANYNLNNFTIEGLTIQGEATPGIAFNIESNAGLSDITINNMTINGGDAARSGIISSGLSGAITVENNNFNNLDGAYSYTTTPDGIDSTAGQISQLSFSNNAITGSSGSVRLTPVSGLISSSTVNNNVFTNSGSNSTPMLSISNIAILTLDNNNLHDLDALVGISIEDVRYLSVSENNLSGLNIAITVDESNTGSMQSATFDDNSFTEIDTYAIEVPTVTGATVSVNQNWFGTTNISAISEMIQGDTQIGEQWNSWPGEDTDNDGWADEFDLCSGHNDAVDVDADGIPDGCDSLIDSDDDSISDGVDNCLTQQNTDQANHDGDVYGDLCDSDDDNDGMLDTENGEQLDMCPQGHLGWVRTQVTDPDNDGCHNYHEDDDDDNDGILDDVDLCQRSIQLNWESNQSTDYDGDGCIDDSTEDNDDDNDNIDDDVDLCPNGELNWISIRDTDFDGDGCLDVLEDFDDDNDGVLDVRDDCPNQYVNNETDLDGDGCIDTNNEASSFTERLMVGEPMAMAIVMIPILLMFVVGTKLYVNQINRDTKNRLLVSVGNAETPRRLRELSNRANEIFLSKAITKSHHNEIQEAIEERRELFEESELKESEEIEVNLERVLTKAIALGLTTENAVKRMHQNIKQGKFEPKHYLDMWSERIDKDSSTTAPVEEDTTADDEELDSTPPLSKTSLSKLKKDELVALAKDRGMLTSGTKATIIDRLLEDEDIEEVTKVSTPVTSLSAKSELSKLKKDELVALAKERGMLTSGTKATLIERLLPGTTRTLGGEEE
;
A
#
# COMPACT_ATOMS: atom_id res chain seq x y z
N MET A 1 -4.28 10.69 -79.97
CA MET A 1 -3.64 9.35 -79.93
C MET A 1 -2.13 9.39 -79.64
N GLN A 2 -1.43 10.51 -79.86
CA GLN A 2 -0.03 10.70 -79.40
C GLN A 2 0.09 11.16 -77.93
N GLU A 3 -0.89 11.90 -77.37
CA GLU A 3 -0.84 12.37 -75.97
C GLU A 3 -1.00 11.26 -74.91
N LYS A 4 -1.87 10.26 -75.14
CA LYS A 4 -2.00 9.12 -74.21
C LYS A 4 -0.76 8.22 -74.14
N ARG A 5 0.08 8.22 -75.20
CA ARG A 5 1.33 7.43 -75.24
C ARG A 5 2.49 8.12 -74.52
N VAL A 6 2.43 9.44 -74.33
CA VAL A 6 3.45 10.19 -73.57
C VAL A 6 3.16 10.10 -72.07
N LEU A 7 1.89 10.17 -71.67
CA LEU A 7 1.48 10.04 -70.26
C LEU A 7 1.79 8.66 -69.68
N SER A 8 1.58 7.59 -70.47
CA SER A 8 1.95 6.22 -70.07
C SER A 8 3.47 6.02 -69.95
N ARG A 9 4.29 6.65 -70.81
CA ARG A 9 5.75 6.56 -70.71
C ARG A 9 6.32 7.36 -69.54
N VAL A 10 5.69 8.47 -69.16
CA VAL A 10 6.09 9.26 -67.98
C VAL A 10 5.72 8.54 -66.69
N LEU A 11 4.53 7.92 -66.62
CA LEU A 11 4.17 7.08 -65.46
C LEU A 11 5.09 5.86 -65.31
N SER A 12 5.44 5.17 -66.41
CA SER A 12 6.36 4.03 -66.34
C SER A 12 7.79 4.42 -65.94
N ILE A 13 8.26 5.61 -66.33
CA ILE A 13 9.58 6.12 -65.90
C ILE A 13 9.55 6.56 -64.44
N ILE A 14 8.45 7.16 -63.96
CA ILE A 14 8.28 7.51 -62.54
C ILE A 14 8.20 6.25 -61.67
N LEU A 15 7.51 5.20 -62.13
CA LEU A 15 7.42 3.92 -61.41
C LEU A 15 8.77 3.17 -61.40
N ILE A 16 9.53 3.22 -62.50
CA ILE A 16 10.89 2.63 -62.57
C ILE A 16 11.88 3.44 -61.71
N CYS A 17 11.79 4.77 -61.67
CA CYS A 17 12.62 5.58 -60.77
C CYS A 17 12.25 5.42 -59.29
N ALA A 18 10.97 5.22 -58.96
CA ALA A 18 10.51 4.94 -57.59
C ALA A 18 11.00 3.56 -57.09
N LEU A 19 11.09 2.57 -57.99
CA LEU A 19 11.60 1.22 -57.67
C LEU A 19 13.14 1.13 -57.58
N PHE A 20 13.88 2.16 -58.03
CA PHE A 20 15.34 2.23 -57.88
C PHE A 20 15.81 3.26 -56.83
N SER A 21 14.89 3.93 -56.11
CA SER A 21 15.24 4.89 -55.06
C SER A 21 15.59 4.33 -53.67
N PRO A 22 15.54 3.02 -53.37
CA PRO A 22 16.21 2.48 -52.19
C PRO A 22 17.41 1.61 -52.59
N ILE A 23 18.32 2.11 -53.44
CA ILE A 23 19.68 1.52 -53.60
C ILE A 23 20.78 2.56 -53.31
N PHE A 24 20.43 3.70 -52.69
CA PHE A 24 21.41 4.64 -52.14
C PHE A 24 21.22 4.92 -50.66
N SER A 25 20.96 3.88 -49.86
CA SER A 25 21.10 3.93 -48.40
C SER A 25 21.54 2.57 -47.83
N ILE A 26 22.66 2.04 -48.33
CA ILE A 26 23.52 1.16 -47.54
C ILE A 26 24.90 1.82 -47.50
N LEU A 27 24.93 3.00 -46.89
CA LEU A 27 26.00 3.29 -45.94
C LEU A 27 25.58 2.59 -44.65
N PRO A 28 26.52 2.06 -43.85
CA PRO A 28 26.17 1.44 -42.59
C PRO A 28 25.36 2.45 -41.77
N THR A 29 24.15 2.10 -41.35
CA THR A 29 23.63 2.66 -40.12
C THR A 29 24.58 2.16 -39.05
N ALA A 30 25.53 3.02 -38.71
CA ALA A 30 25.98 3.08 -37.35
C ALA A 30 24.74 3.06 -36.46
N SER A 31 24.82 2.37 -35.32
CA SER A 31 24.15 2.83 -34.11
C SER A 31 24.12 4.35 -34.16
N ALA A 32 22.94 4.97 -34.27
CA ALA A 32 22.84 6.42 -34.12
C ALA A 32 23.26 6.67 -32.67
N ASP A 33 24.48 7.16 -32.48
CA ASP A 33 24.87 7.75 -31.21
C ASP A 33 23.85 8.86 -30.94
N SER A 34 23.12 8.78 -29.81
CA SER A 34 22.27 9.88 -29.31
C SER A 34 23.08 11.17 -29.36
N GLU A 35 22.63 12.13 -30.17
CA GLU A 35 23.39 13.35 -30.42
C GLU A 35 22.90 14.47 -29.49
N THR A 36 23.83 15.32 -29.05
CA THR A 36 23.49 16.50 -28.22
C THR A 36 23.32 17.72 -29.12
N ILE A 37 22.11 18.27 -29.12
CA ILE A 37 21.73 19.44 -29.91
C ILE A 37 21.66 20.67 -29.00
N TYR A 38 22.22 21.80 -29.44
CA TYR A 38 22.28 23.04 -28.68
C TYR A 38 21.33 24.10 -29.22
N VAL A 39 20.66 24.81 -28.32
CA VAL A 39 19.79 25.97 -28.61
C VAL A 39 20.30 27.20 -27.85
N ASP A 40 20.54 28.29 -28.56
CA ASP A 40 21.00 29.56 -27.96
C ASP A 40 20.57 30.75 -28.84
N THR A 41 19.77 31.65 -28.26
CA THR A 41 19.27 32.85 -28.95
C THR A 41 20.33 33.94 -29.17
N GLN A 42 21.44 33.92 -28.43
CA GLN A 42 22.50 34.93 -28.49
C GLN A 42 23.62 34.53 -29.44
N SER A 43 23.98 33.24 -29.47
CA SER A 43 25.09 32.71 -30.26
C SER A 43 24.67 32.17 -31.63
N CYS A 44 23.37 32.04 -31.91
CA CYS A 44 22.91 31.57 -33.21
C CYS A 44 23.12 32.63 -34.32
N THR A 45 23.53 32.20 -35.51
CA THR A 45 23.81 33.12 -36.64
C THR A 45 22.56 33.35 -37.50
N PRO A 46 22.04 34.59 -37.65
CA PRO A 46 20.80 34.84 -38.37
C PRO A 46 20.98 34.98 -39.91
N LEU A 47 21.76 34.12 -40.56
CA LEU A 47 22.05 34.23 -42.00
C LEU A 47 21.85 32.91 -42.78
N SER A 48 20.64 32.76 -43.33
CA SER A 48 20.24 31.90 -44.47
C SER A 48 20.31 30.37 -44.33
N ALA A 49 20.66 29.83 -43.17
CA ALA A 49 20.45 28.42 -42.85
C ALA A 49 20.08 28.28 -41.35
N PRO A 50 19.19 27.35 -40.97
CA PRO A 50 19.04 26.96 -39.57
C PRO A 50 20.39 26.45 -39.05
N GLY A 51 20.66 26.68 -37.76
CA GLY A 51 21.86 26.13 -37.09
C GLY A 51 21.93 24.61 -37.29
N ASP A 52 23.13 24.04 -37.21
CA ASP A 52 23.30 22.59 -37.33
C ASP A 52 23.16 21.85 -35.99
N GLY A 53 22.84 22.57 -34.92
CA GLY A 53 22.66 22.02 -33.58
C GLY A 53 23.97 21.83 -32.80
N SER A 54 25.12 22.16 -33.37
CA SER A 54 26.39 22.12 -32.66
C SER A 54 26.55 23.30 -31.68
N ILE A 55 27.50 23.20 -30.75
CA ILE A 55 27.87 24.30 -29.83
C ILE A 55 28.31 25.56 -30.60
N GLU A 56 28.92 25.40 -31.78
CA GLU A 56 29.42 26.51 -32.59
C GLU A 56 28.31 27.17 -33.44
N TYR A 57 27.31 26.39 -33.86
CA TYR A 57 26.15 26.86 -34.64
C TYR A 57 24.81 26.33 -34.06
N PRO A 58 24.41 26.80 -32.86
CA PRO A 58 23.21 26.33 -32.20
C PRO A 58 21.93 26.79 -32.93
N TYR A 59 20.83 26.07 -32.70
CA TYR A 59 19.51 26.50 -33.15
C TYR A 59 19.07 27.78 -32.41
N CYS A 60 18.33 28.66 -33.10
CA CYS A 60 17.77 29.86 -32.48
C CYS A 60 16.43 29.59 -31.76
N ASN A 61 15.76 28.48 -32.06
CA ASN A 61 14.41 28.17 -31.62
C ASN A 61 14.32 26.72 -31.16
N ILE A 62 13.74 26.50 -29.98
CA ILE A 62 13.54 25.18 -29.38
C ILE A 62 12.66 24.29 -30.28
N SER A 63 11.59 24.83 -30.89
CA SER A 63 10.72 24.04 -31.77
C SER A 63 11.43 23.57 -33.04
N GLU A 64 12.35 24.37 -33.58
CA GLU A 64 13.16 23.98 -34.74
C GLU A 64 14.15 22.88 -34.37
N ALA A 65 14.77 22.97 -33.19
CA ALA A 65 15.66 21.94 -32.67
C ALA A 65 14.94 20.60 -32.49
N ILE A 66 13.74 20.61 -31.90
CA ILE A 66 12.90 19.40 -31.74
C ILE A 66 12.53 18.82 -33.11
N SER A 67 12.09 19.64 -34.06
CA SER A 67 11.74 19.15 -35.40
C SER A 67 12.92 18.59 -36.20
N SER A 68 14.14 18.94 -35.81
CA SER A 68 15.39 18.51 -36.44
C SER A 68 16.06 17.36 -35.68
N SER A 69 15.58 17.02 -34.49
CA SER A 69 16.13 15.95 -33.65
C SER A 69 15.61 14.57 -34.06
N SER A 70 16.38 13.54 -33.74
CA SER A 70 16.01 12.14 -33.85
C SER A 70 15.48 11.60 -32.51
N SER A 71 14.83 10.43 -32.56
CA SER A 71 14.35 9.75 -31.35
C SER A 71 15.52 9.39 -30.45
N GLY A 72 15.47 9.82 -29.18
CA GLY A 72 16.50 9.59 -28.16
C GLY A 72 17.57 10.68 -28.07
N ASP A 73 17.49 11.76 -28.85
CA ASP A 73 18.45 12.87 -28.78
C ASP A 73 18.26 13.73 -27.51
N THR A 74 19.34 14.43 -27.12
CA THR A 74 19.32 15.39 -26.01
C THR A 74 19.44 16.82 -26.52
N ILE A 75 18.49 17.69 -26.18
CA ILE A 75 18.49 19.11 -26.53
C ILE A 75 18.86 19.94 -25.29
N ILE A 76 19.95 20.69 -25.37
CA ILE A 76 20.41 21.61 -24.31
C ILE A 76 20.10 23.05 -24.71
N VAL A 77 19.34 23.73 -23.86
CA VAL A 77 18.89 25.11 -24.07
C VAL A 77 19.67 26.06 -23.18
N ALA A 78 20.45 26.96 -23.78
CA ALA A 78 21.24 27.96 -23.08
C ALA A 78 20.34 28.97 -22.31
N SER A 79 20.93 29.66 -21.33
CA SER A 79 20.24 30.73 -20.58
C SER A 79 19.74 31.83 -21.51
N GLY A 80 18.51 32.30 -21.29
CA GLY A 80 17.90 33.36 -22.10
C GLY A 80 16.38 33.27 -22.13
N ASP A 81 15.76 34.27 -22.76
CA ASP A 81 14.31 34.36 -22.89
C ASP A 81 13.85 33.81 -24.26
N TYR A 82 13.08 32.74 -24.23
CA TYR A 82 12.51 32.06 -25.39
C TYR A 82 11.02 32.38 -25.46
N VAL A 83 10.67 33.44 -26.19
CA VAL A 83 9.28 33.91 -26.33
C VAL A 83 8.53 33.05 -27.34
N LEU A 84 7.45 32.42 -26.88
CA LEU A 84 6.62 31.52 -27.67
C LEU A 84 5.27 32.16 -28.02
N ASN A 85 4.87 32.00 -29.28
CA ASN A 85 3.53 32.37 -29.76
C ASN A 85 2.61 31.15 -29.94
N GLN A 86 3.16 29.94 -29.81
CA GLN A 86 2.48 28.65 -29.88
C GLN A 86 3.19 27.69 -28.91
N PRO A 87 2.51 26.65 -28.37
CA PRO A 87 3.15 25.65 -27.53
C PRO A 87 4.25 24.89 -28.27
N ILE A 88 5.28 24.45 -27.54
CA ILE A 88 6.27 23.48 -28.02
C ILE A 88 5.62 22.10 -28.05
N SER A 89 5.74 21.36 -29.16
CA SER A 89 5.22 19.99 -29.27
C SER A 89 6.36 18.98 -29.31
N ILE A 90 6.34 18.02 -28.39
CA ILE A 90 7.26 16.87 -28.33
C ILE A 90 6.50 15.65 -28.86
N THR A 91 6.94 15.14 -30.01
CA THR A 91 6.23 14.10 -30.78
C THR A 91 7.02 12.80 -30.96
N HIS A 92 8.19 12.71 -30.35
CA HIS A 92 9.03 11.50 -30.33
C HIS A 92 9.86 11.48 -29.03
N PRO A 93 10.44 10.33 -28.63
CA PRO A 93 11.33 10.24 -27.47
C PRO A 93 12.45 11.27 -27.55
N LEU A 94 12.65 12.09 -26.51
CA LEU A 94 13.75 13.07 -26.43
C LEU A 94 13.96 13.59 -25.01
N THR A 95 15.17 14.06 -24.73
CA THR A 95 15.53 14.72 -23.46
C THR A 95 15.76 16.21 -23.67
N LEU A 96 14.96 17.08 -23.05
CA LEU A 96 15.02 18.53 -23.17
C LEU A 96 15.51 19.16 -21.85
N LYS A 97 16.67 19.81 -21.88
CA LYS A 97 17.35 20.33 -20.68
C LYS A 97 17.62 21.83 -20.78
N GLY A 98 17.09 22.59 -19.83
CA GLY A 98 17.49 23.97 -19.57
C GLY A 98 18.84 24.03 -18.85
N VAL A 99 19.39 25.23 -18.69
CA VAL A 99 20.73 25.44 -18.11
C VAL A 99 20.85 25.06 -16.63
N LYS A 100 19.73 24.89 -15.92
CA LYS A 100 19.64 24.51 -14.50
C LYS A 100 19.01 23.13 -14.28
N TYR A 101 19.16 22.22 -15.26
CA TYR A 101 18.55 20.88 -15.20
C TYR A 101 18.98 20.05 -13.98
N ASP A 102 20.15 20.34 -13.40
CA ASP A 102 20.76 19.67 -12.26
C ASP A 102 20.51 20.36 -10.91
N ILE A 103 19.74 21.46 -10.89
CA ILE A 103 19.47 22.24 -9.68
C ILE A 103 17.95 22.31 -9.45
N SER A 104 17.51 21.72 -8.33
CA SER A 104 16.11 21.74 -7.89
C SER A 104 15.50 23.14 -7.89
N ALA A 105 14.27 23.25 -8.40
CA ALA A 105 13.52 24.50 -8.44
C ALA A 105 13.24 25.04 -7.02
N LEU A 106 13.22 24.16 -6.01
CA LEU A 106 13.06 24.52 -4.59
C LEU A 106 14.13 25.50 -4.08
N ASN A 107 15.32 25.45 -4.68
CA ASN A 107 16.47 26.30 -4.33
C ASN A 107 16.68 27.47 -5.31
N ARG A 108 15.73 27.68 -6.23
CA ARG A 108 15.79 28.69 -7.29
C ARG A 108 14.68 29.72 -7.09
N SER A 109 14.79 30.84 -7.79
CA SER A 109 13.76 31.89 -7.77
C SER A 109 13.64 32.51 -9.14
N SER A 110 12.41 32.73 -9.59
CA SER A 110 12.14 33.33 -10.90
C SER A 110 12.70 34.75 -11.02
N GLY A 111 13.17 35.11 -12.21
CA GLY A 111 13.77 36.41 -12.51
C GLY A 111 15.30 36.45 -12.52
N ASP A 112 15.97 35.31 -12.31
CA ASP A 112 17.40 35.17 -12.59
C ASP A 112 17.65 35.14 -14.11
N VAL A 113 18.50 36.05 -14.59
CA VAL A 113 18.88 36.17 -16.01
C VAL A 113 19.72 34.99 -16.51
N THR A 114 20.18 34.13 -15.60
CA THR A 114 20.91 32.90 -15.94
C THR A 114 19.99 31.70 -16.16
N GLU A 115 18.67 31.87 -16.07
CA GLU A 115 17.68 30.82 -16.34
C GLU A 115 17.41 30.62 -17.84
N SER A 116 17.02 29.41 -18.21
CA SER A 116 16.40 29.13 -19.51
C SER A 116 14.91 29.40 -19.39
N THR A 117 14.49 30.63 -19.72
CA THR A 117 13.12 31.10 -19.51
C THR A 117 12.27 30.87 -20.76
N ILE A 118 11.21 30.07 -20.63
CA ILE A 118 10.19 29.88 -21.66
C ILE A 118 9.04 30.85 -21.35
N ASP A 119 8.89 31.89 -22.16
CA ASP A 119 7.85 32.92 -22.00
C ASP A 119 6.66 32.62 -22.91
N VAL A 120 5.55 32.21 -22.32
CA VAL A 120 4.34 31.75 -23.01
C VAL A 120 3.14 32.68 -22.80
N ARG A 121 3.39 33.92 -22.40
CA ARG A 121 2.36 34.96 -22.19
C ARG A 121 1.56 35.33 -23.46
N ASN A 122 2.09 34.97 -24.63
CA ASN A 122 1.43 35.12 -25.93
C ASN A 122 0.89 33.79 -26.51
N SER A 123 0.94 32.71 -25.73
CA SER A 123 0.52 31.36 -26.12
C SER A 123 -0.58 30.84 -25.18
N ASN A 124 -1.35 29.87 -25.67
CA ASN A 124 -2.35 29.18 -24.85
C ASN A 124 -1.73 28.22 -23.82
N GLY A 125 -0.50 27.77 -24.04
CA GLY A 125 0.24 26.90 -23.13
C GLY A 125 1.73 26.80 -23.51
N ALA A 126 2.53 26.11 -22.70
CA ALA A 126 3.98 26.04 -22.89
C ALA A 126 4.44 24.81 -23.67
N ILE A 127 4.25 23.61 -23.13
CA ILE A 127 4.80 22.36 -23.68
C ILE A 127 3.68 21.32 -23.78
N VAL A 128 3.60 20.65 -24.93
CA VAL A 128 2.67 19.56 -25.22
C VAL A 128 3.47 18.29 -25.52
N ILE A 129 3.29 17.25 -24.73
CA ILE A 129 3.97 15.95 -24.84
C ILE A 129 3.00 14.93 -25.39
N THR A 130 3.37 14.28 -26.49
CA THR A 130 2.53 13.32 -27.22
C THR A 130 3.28 12.00 -27.51
N SER A 131 4.36 11.74 -26.79
CA SER A 131 5.24 10.58 -26.99
C SER A 131 5.82 10.11 -25.66
N SER A 132 6.05 8.79 -25.54
CA SER A 132 6.75 8.16 -24.42
C SER A 132 8.24 8.51 -24.40
N ASP A 133 8.91 8.18 -23.28
CA ASP A 133 10.36 8.37 -23.11
C ASP A 133 10.80 9.83 -23.28
N VAL A 134 10.15 10.73 -22.55
CA VAL A 134 10.40 12.19 -22.61
C VAL A 134 10.85 12.70 -21.25
N VAL A 135 11.95 13.44 -21.23
CA VAL A 135 12.45 14.12 -20.03
C VAL A 135 12.49 15.63 -20.28
N VAL A 136 11.88 16.43 -19.42
CA VAL A 136 11.96 17.91 -19.47
C VAL A 136 12.45 18.46 -18.14
N ALA A 137 13.63 19.08 -18.16
CA ALA A 137 14.33 19.47 -16.95
C ALA A 137 14.85 20.92 -16.96
N GLY A 138 14.72 21.65 -15.85
CA GLY A 138 15.51 22.85 -15.59
C GLY A 138 15.05 24.16 -16.24
N PHE A 139 13.77 24.32 -16.55
CA PHE A 139 13.24 25.54 -17.18
C PHE A 139 12.52 26.47 -16.19
N ASN A 140 12.46 27.77 -16.55
CA ASN A 140 11.56 28.74 -15.95
C ASN A 140 10.42 29.07 -16.92
N ILE A 141 9.22 28.56 -16.66
CA ILE A 141 8.05 28.70 -17.54
C ILE A 141 7.14 29.81 -17.00
N ILE A 142 6.94 30.86 -17.79
CA ILE A 142 6.19 32.05 -17.40
C ILE A 142 4.93 32.22 -18.25
N GLY A 143 3.77 32.12 -17.61
CA GLY A 143 2.45 32.39 -18.19
C GLY A 143 1.83 33.72 -17.76
N ASN A 144 0.58 33.96 -18.17
CA ASN A 144 -0.28 35.03 -17.68
C ASN A 144 -1.78 34.68 -17.85
N GLU A 145 -2.66 35.69 -17.85
CA GLU A 145 -4.10 35.55 -18.08
C GLU A 145 -4.51 34.99 -19.46
N ASN A 146 -3.58 34.87 -20.41
CA ASN A 146 -3.81 34.27 -21.72
C ASN A 146 -3.33 32.81 -21.82
N THR A 147 -2.59 32.35 -20.80
CA THR A 147 -1.98 31.02 -20.73
C THR A 147 -2.80 30.12 -19.81
N ARG A 148 -3.15 28.93 -20.31
CA ARG A 148 -4.03 27.99 -19.62
C ARG A 148 -3.29 26.86 -18.92
N PHE A 149 -2.20 26.38 -19.50
CA PHE A 149 -1.40 25.29 -18.93
C PHE A 149 0.10 25.52 -19.11
N GLY A 150 0.92 25.02 -18.18
CA GLY A 150 2.37 24.88 -18.39
C GLY A 150 2.66 23.68 -19.28
N PHE A 151 2.40 22.48 -18.75
CA PHE A 151 2.53 21.22 -19.46
C PHE A 151 1.17 20.60 -19.78
N SER A 152 1.07 19.98 -20.95
CA SER A 152 -0.05 19.13 -21.34
C SER A 152 0.52 17.81 -21.87
N ILE A 153 0.16 16.70 -21.24
CA ILE A 153 0.56 15.34 -21.63
C ILE A 153 -0.67 14.66 -22.22
N SER A 154 -0.64 14.33 -23.51
CA SER A 154 -1.78 13.70 -24.18
C SER A 154 -1.38 12.86 -25.38
N GLY A 155 -1.82 11.60 -25.40
CA GLY A 155 -1.41 10.59 -26.39
C GLY A 155 -2.02 10.69 -27.78
N ASN A 156 -3.00 11.57 -28.03
CA ASN A 156 -3.75 11.66 -29.31
C ASN A 156 -4.05 10.27 -29.93
N ASP A 157 -4.52 9.31 -29.12
CA ASP A 157 -4.85 7.91 -29.46
C ASP A 157 -3.79 6.83 -29.14
N ASN A 158 -2.67 7.14 -28.45
CA ASN A 158 -1.71 6.13 -27.96
C ASN A 158 -1.50 6.20 -26.44
N SER A 159 -1.29 5.06 -25.78
CA SER A 159 -0.76 5.01 -24.41
C SER A 159 0.64 5.64 -24.34
N LEU A 160 0.88 6.43 -23.30
CA LEU A 160 2.18 7.07 -23.08
C LEU A 160 2.82 6.53 -21.81
N SER A 161 4.14 6.38 -21.85
CA SER A 161 4.89 5.94 -20.68
C SER A 161 6.24 6.64 -20.50
N ASN A 162 6.77 6.57 -19.27
CA ASN A 162 8.13 7.03 -18.93
C ASN A 162 8.35 8.52 -19.27
N ILE A 163 7.52 9.39 -18.67
CA ILE A 163 7.61 10.84 -18.83
C ILE A 163 8.09 11.47 -17.52
N GLU A 164 9.17 12.24 -17.59
CA GLU A 164 9.78 12.87 -16.43
C GLU A 164 9.81 14.40 -16.58
N ILE A 165 9.25 15.11 -15.59
CA ILE A 165 9.27 16.57 -15.51
C ILE A 165 9.98 16.95 -14.21
N GLU A 166 11.20 17.46 -14.34
CA GLU A 166 12.07 17.70 -13.17
C GLU A 166 12.61 19.12 -13.08
N ASN A 167 12.75 19.63 -11.86
CA ASN A 167 13.51 20.87 -11.61
C ASN A 167 13.00 22.10 -12.39
N ASN A 168 11.69 22.23 -12.63
CA ASN A 168 11.10 23.37 -13.35
C ASN A 168 10.43 24.39 -12.40
N LEU A 169 10.58 25.68 -12.71
CA LEU A 169 9.74 26.76 -12.15
C LEU A 169 8.53 26.94 -13.08
N ILE A 170 7.31 26.70 -12.59
CA ILE A 170 6.08 26.73 -13.42
C ILE A 170 5.11 27.73 -12.79
N HIS A 171 4.87 28.88 -13.43
CA HIS A 171 4.02 29.91 -12.83
C HIS A 171 3.29 30.85 -13.81
N GLY A 172 2.23 31.47 -13.30
CA GLY A 172 1.50 32.56 -13.96
C GLY A 172 0.31 32.12 -14.83
N MET A 173 -0.04 30.83 -14.88
CA MET A 173 -1.15 30.33 -15.70
C MET A 173 -2.49 30.68 -15.06
N ALA A 174 -3.30 31.54 -15.70
CA ALA A 174 -4.54 32.03 -15.10
C ALA A 174 -5.70 32.26 -16.09
N LYS A 175 -5.65 31.67 -17.28
CA LYS A 175 -6.67 31.87 -18.32
C LYS A 175 -8.04 31.28 -17.96
N LYS A 176 -9.04 32.15 -17.87
CA LYS A 176 -10.47 31.79 -17.84
C LYS A 176 -11.11 31.96 -19.22
N ILE A 177 -11.71 30.90 -19.77
CA ILE A 177 -12.39 30.97 -21.06
C ILE A 177 -13.86 31.38 -20.89
N ASN A 178 -14.60 30.74 -19.98
CA ASN A 178 -16.00 31.07 -19.68
C ASN A 178 -16.39 30.61 -18.25
N GLN A 179 -17.69 30.53 -17.94
CA GLN A 179 -18.18 30.10 -16.62
C GLN A 179 -17.91 28.62 -16.30
N LEU A 180 -17.88 27.73 -17.31
CA LEU A 180 -17.61 26.30 -17.15
C LEU A 180 -16.11 25.98 -17.28
N ARG A 181 -15.42 26.74 -18.13
CA ARG A 181 -14.00 26.61 -18.44
C ARG A 181 -13.20 27.64 -17.69
N SER A 182 -13.14 27.46 -16.38
CA SER A 182 -12.52 28.38 -15.43
C SER A 182 -11.18 27.90 -14.87
N THR A 183 -10.73 26.69 -15.20
CA THR A 183 -9.49 26.08 -14.69
C THR A 183 -8.24 26.50 -15.47
N SER A 184 -7.13 26.62 -14.75
CA SER A 184 -5.78 26.79 -15.28
C SER A 184 -4.84 25.84 -14.56
N TRP A 185 -3.86 25.30 -15.28
CA TRP A 185 -3.01 24.20 -14.82
C TRP A 185 -1.53 24.55 -14.80
N GLY A 186 -0.79 24.03 -13.82
CA GLY A 186 0.66 23.89 -13.94
C GLY A 186 1.01 22.76 -14.91
N ILE A 187 0.60 21.55 -14.55
CA ILE A 187 0.74 20.31 -15.33
C ILE A 187 -0.64 19.68 -15.49
N LEU A 188 -0.98 19.31 -16.71
CA LEU A 188 -2.23 18.66 -17.07
C LEU A 188 -1.92 17.38 -17.84
N THR A 189 -2.52 16.28 -17.42
CA THR A 189 -2.61 15.04 -18.19
C THR A 189 -4.01 14.94 -18.78
N GLU A 190 -4.12 14.53 -20.04
CA GLU A 190 -5.39 14.31 -20.73
C GLU A 190 -5.23 13.08 -21.62
N ALA A 191 -6.06 12.07 -21.42
CA ALA A 191 -6.28 11.07 -22.45
C ALA A 191 -7.53 11.43 -23.27
N LYS A 192 -7.52 10.99 -24.53
CA LYS A 192 -8.58 11.30 -25.50
C LYS A 192 -9.30 10.03 -25.88
N VAL A 193 -10.62 10.15 -25.95
CA VAL A 193 -11.53 9.16 -26.53
C VAL A 193 -11.23 9.01 -28.03
N SER A 194 -10.68 7.85 -28.42
CA SER A 194 -10.77 7.41 -29.81
C SER A 194 -12.24 7.09 -30.13
N SER A 195 -12.67 7.16 -31.39
CA SER A 195 -14.06 6.90 -31.78
C SER A 195 -14.62 5.52 -31.40
N ASN A 196 -13.79 4.64 -30.83
CA ASN A 196 -14.09 3.25 -30.48
C ASN A 196 -14.00 2.95 -28.96
N PHE A 197 -13.99 3.95 -28.07
CA PHE A 197 -13.94 3.77 -26.61
C PHE A 197 -12.68 3.07 -26.05
N THR A 198 -11.61 2.92 -26.83
CA THR A 198 -10.30 2.49 -26.28
C THR A 198 -9.68 3.66 -25.52
N THR A 199 -9.58 3.54 -24.19
CA THR A 199 -8.89 4.49 -23.33
C THR A 199 -7.37 4.34 -23.51
N ASN A 200 -6.66 5.46 -23.55
CA ASN A 200 -5.21 5.45 -23.67
C ASN A 200 -4.63 5.65 -22.28
N THR A 201 -3.89 4.67 -21.79
CA THR A 201 -3.33 4.71 -20.45
C THR A 201 -2.08 5.57 -20.38
N LEU A 202 -1.95 6.33 -19.29
CA LEU A 202 -0.72 7.01 -18.89
C LEU A 202 -0.06 6.23 -17.76
N ASP A 203 1.17 5.78 -17.98
CA ASP A 203 1.97 5.03 -17.02
C ASP A 203 3.37 5.65 -16.84
N GLY A 204 4.04 5.42 -15.71
CA GLY A 204 5.42 5.84 -15.49
C GLY A 204 5.64 7.35 -15.56
N LEU A 205 4.73 8.15 -15.03
CA LEU A 205 4.90 9.59 -14.87
C LEU A 205 5.76 9.90 -13.65
N HIS A 206 6.72 10.80 -13.76
CA HIS A 206 7.55 11.24 -12.63
C HIS A 206 7.69 12.76 -12.60
N PHE A 207 7.10 13.38 -11.58
CA PHE A 207 7.15 14.83 -11.39
C PHE A 207 7.93 15.13 -10.11
N HIS A 208 9.13 15.69 -10.24
CA HIS A 208 9.96 15.97 -9.05
C HIS A 208 10.82 17.22 -9.08
N GLY A 209 11.11 17.76 -7.90
CA GLY A 209 11.96 18.94 -7.76
C GLY A 209 11.39 20.22 -8.38
N ASN A 210 10.11 20.24 -8.76
CA ASN A 210 9.45 21.39 -9.38
C ASN A 210 8.91 22.37 -8.34
N HIS A 211 8.82 23.66 -8.70
CA HIS A 211 8.07 24.65 -7.92
C HIS A 211 6.97 25.22 -8.79
N ILE A 212 5.72 24.87 -8.45
CA ILE A 212 4.50 25.22 -9.16
C ILE A 212 3.78 26.28 -8.35
N TYR A 213 3.63 27.49 -8.90
CA TYR A 213 3.04 28.58 -8.13
C TYR A 213 2.34 29.66 -8.95
N ASP A 214 1.55 30.51 -8.29
CA ASP A 214 0.75 31.57 -8.93
C ASP A 214 -0.13 31.03 -10.07
N ILE A 215 -0.83 29.93 -9.81
CA ILE A 215 -1.77 29.31 -10.75
C ILE A 215 -3.20 29.76 -10.39
N GLY A 216 -3.99 30.14 -11.40
CA GLY A 216 -5.36 30.64 -11.22
C GLY A 216 -5.44 32.08 -10.70
N GLY A 217 -6.61 32.47 -10.18
CA GLY A 217 -6.84 33.75 -9.48
C GLY A 217 -7.26 34.93 -10.37
N TYR A 218 -6.99 34.90 -11.67
CA TYR A 218 -7.43 35.96 -12.59
C TYR A 218 -8.90 35.77 -13.02
N ASN A 219 -9.76 36.77 -12.79
CA ASN A 219 -11.20 36.70 -13.06
C ASN A 219 -11.91 35.49 -12.39
N ASN A 220 -11.46 35.11 -11.19
CA ASN A 220 -11.91 33.91 -10.49
C ASN A 220 -11.66 32.63 -11.33
N SER A 221 -10.50 32.52 -11.98
CA SER A 221 -10.01 31.25 -12.50
C SER A 221 -9.54 30.37 -11.35
N ILE A 222 -9.79 29.07 -11.45
CA ILE A 222 -9.40 28.07 -10.45
C ILE A 222 -7.98 27.62 -10.79
N GLY A 223 -7.10 27.63 -9.81
CA GLY A 223 -5.73 27.14 -9.95
C GLY A 223 -5.64 25.65 -9.62
N LEU A 224 -5.05 24.88 -10.54
CA LEU A 224 -4.73 23.46 -10.35
C LEU A 224 -3.24 23.25 -10.59
N GLY A 225 -2.49 22.76 -9.60
CA GLY A 225 -1.04 22.55 -9.73
C GLY A 225 -0.73 21.43 -10.72
N ILE A 226 -1.04 20.19 -10.34
CA ILE A 226 -0.92 18.98 -11.17
C ILE A 226 -2.31 18.34 -11.25
N SER A 227 -2.81 18.09 -12.46
CA SER A 227 -4.08 17.42 -12.72
C SER A 227 -3.84 16.10 -13.44
N LEU A 228 -4.20 15.01 -12.78
CA LEU A 228 -4.10 13.64 -13.26
C LEU A 228 -5.45 13.17 -13.80
N HIS A 229 -5.46 12.69 -15.04
CA HIS A 229 -6.61 12.11 -15.73
C HIS A 229 -6.16 10.82 -16.41
N GLU A 230 -6.89 9.72 -16.22
CA GLU A 230 -6.67 8.42 -16.91
C GLU A 230 -5.22 7.88 -16.72
N VAL A 231 -4.68 8.01 -15.49
CA VAL A 231 -3.36 7.47 -15.09
C VAL A 231 -3.56 6.10 -14.45
N VAL A 232 -3.07 5.03 -15.09
CA VAL A 232 -3.39 3.65 -14.72
C VAL A 232 -2.12 2.82 -14.61
N SER A 233 -1.99 2.08 -13.51
CA SER A 233 -0.92 1.11 -13.29
C SER A 233 -1.33 0.09 -12.24
N THR A 234 -1.02 -1.17 -12.51
CA THR A 234 -1.24 -2.30 -11.58
C THR A 234 -0.31 -2.26 -10.36
N GLU A 235 0.77 -1.48 -10.40
CA GLU A 235 1.74 -1.34 -9.31
C GLU A 235 1.66 0.03 -8.61
N VAL A 236 1.84 0.05 -7.27
CA VAL A 236 1.95 1.28 -6.47
C VAL A 236 3.10 2.15 -6.96
N GLY A 237 2.83 3.40 -7.32
CA GLY A 237 3.82 4.32 -7.89
C GLY A 237 4.19 4.02 -9.35
N GLY A 238 3.50 3.08 -10.01
CA GLY A 238 3.75 2.78 -11.41
C GLY A 238 3.16 3.85 -12.30
N GLY A 239 1.94 4.30 -12.00
CA GLY A 239 1.20 5.27 -12.79
C GLY A 239 1.82 6.66 -12.73
N ALA A 240 1.87 7.27 -11.53
CA ALA A 240 2.51 8.57 -11.34
C ALA A 240 3.20 8.70 -9.98
N ILE A 241 4.46 9.11 -9.99
CA ILE A 241 5.23 9.50 -8.81
C ILE A 241 5.34 11.02 -8.78
N ILE A 242 4.83 11.64 -7.73
CA ILE A 242 4.88 13.08 -7.52
C ILE A 242 5.66 13.33 -6.24
N GLU A 243 6.91 13.78 -6.36
CA GLU A 243 7.79 13.91 -5.20
C GLU A 243 8.66 15.15 -5.14
N ASN A 244 9.00 15.61 -3.93
CA ASN A 244 9.93 16.72 -3.74
C ASN A 244 9.54 17.99 -4.51
N ASN A 245 8.24 18.23 -4.72
CA ASN A 245 7.74 19.44 -5.37
C ASN A 245 7.28 20.46 -4.33
N LYS A 246 7.26 21.73 -4.72
CA LYS A 246 6.66 22.81 -3.93
C LYS A 246 5.49 23.42 -4.67
N PHE A 247 4.38 23.57 -3.97
CA PHE A 247 3.18 24.26 -4.43
C PHE A 247 3.05 25.56 -3.66
N SER A 248 2.85 26.69 -4.35
CA SER A 248 2.66 27.98 -3.68
C SER A 248 1.62 28.86 -4.36
N ASN A 249 0.80 29.60 -3.61
CA ASN A 249 -0.17 30.55 -4.20
C ASN A 249 -1.05 29.92 -5.31
N ILE A 250 -1.58 28.73 -5.05
CA ILE A 250 -2.56 28.13 -5.95
C ILE A 250 -3.93 28.69 -5.57
N ASN A 251 -4.53 29.45 -6.47
CA ASN A 251 -5.64 30.34 -6.15
C ASN A 251 -7.01 29.66 -6.30
N ASP A 252 -7.89 29.93 -5.34
CA ASP A 252 -9.31 29.61 -5.45
C ASP A 252 -9.99 30.38 -6.60
N GLY A 253 -11.08 29.82 -7.11
CA GLY A 253 -11.82 30.42 -8.20
C GLY A 253 -13.32 30.15 -8.12
N GLN A 254 -13.97 30.23 -9.29
CA GLN A 254 -15.38 29.94 -9.43
C GLN A 254 -15.64 29.08 -10.65
N TRP A 255 -16.31 27.95 -10.45
CA TRP A 255 -16.86 27.11 -11.50
C TRP A 255 -18.38 27.24 -11.55
N ALA A 256 -18.93 27.62 -12.70
CA ALA A 256 -20.37 27.91 -12.87
C ALA A 256 -20.98 28.91 -11.86
N GLY A 257 -20.15 29.69 -11.15
CA GLY A 257 -20.59 30.60 -10.08
C GLY A 257 -20.51 30.02 -8.66
N VAL A 258 -20.19 28.74 -8.53
CA VAL A 258 -19.89 28.06 -7.26
C VAL A 258 -18.45 28.38 -6.85
N PRO A 259 -18.18 28.83 -5.61
CA PRO A 259 -16.82 28.93 -5.09
C PRO A 259 -16.13 27.57 -5.12
N THR A 260 -14.94 27.49 -5.70
CA THR A 260 -14.20 26.23 -5.85
C THR A 260 -12.76 26.44 -5.39
N PRO A 261 -12.25 25.59 -4.48
CA PRO A 261 -10.89 25.73 -3.97
C PRO A 261 -9.84 25.45 -5.06
N GLY A 262 -8.69 26.11 -4.94
CA GLY A 262 -7.49 25.75 -5.70
C GLY A 262 -6.83 24.51 -5.09
N MET A 263 -6.30 23.63 -5.96
CA MET A 263 -5.78 22.32 -5.57
C MET A 263 -4.34 22.11 -6.06
N GLY A 264 -3.47 21.56 -5.20
CA GLY A 264 -2.07 21.34 -5.50
C GLY A 264 -1.89 20.16 -6.45
N VAL A 265 -2.37 19.00 -6.04
CA VAL A 265 -2.51 17.81 -6.87
C VAL A 265 -3.97 17.40 -6.89
N VAL A 266 -4.52 17.11 -8.07
CA VAL A 266 -5.88 16.59 -8.23
C VAL A 266 -5.88 15.39 -9.16
N ALA A 267 -6.48 14.30 -8.72
CA ALA A 267 -6.78 13.13 -9.55
C ALA A 267 -8.29 13.12 -9.86
N GLN A 268 -8.67 12.96 -11.13
CA GLN A 268 -10.06 13.10 -11.59
C GLN A 268 -10.52 11.88 -12.37
N GLU A 269 -11.53 11.18 -11.86
CA GLU A 269 -12.09 9.95 -12.44
C GLU A 269 -13.52 10.17 -12.98
N GLU A 270 -13.81 9.69 -14.21
CA GLU A 270 -15.13 9.89 -14.86
C GLU A 270 -15.89 8.56 -15.08
N VAL A 271 -16.92 8.35 -14.26
CA VAL A 271 -17.54 7.02 -14.06
C VAL A 271 -18.47 6.57 -15.20
N LEU A 272 -19.24 7.45 -15.85
CA LEU A 272 -20.20 7.05 -16.91
C LEU A 272 -19.58 6.93 -18.30
N ILE A 273 -18.50 7.67 -18.56
CA ILE A 273 -17.87 7.71 -19.89
C ILE A 273 -16.82 6.59 -19.99
N TYR A 274 -16.19 6.23 -18.87
CA TYR A 274 -15.14 5.22 -18.78
C TYR A 274 -15.45 4.21 -17.67
N PRO A 275 -16.27 3.18 -17.95
CA PRO A 275 -16.66 2.19 -16.94
C PRO A 275 -15.53 1.28 -16.47
N THR A 276 -14.52 1.08 -17.32
CA THR A 276 -13.40 0.13 -17.17
C THR A 276 -12.06 0.82 -16.89
N ASP A 277 -12.02 2.15 -16.90
CA ASP A 277 -10.80 2.91 -16.64
C ASP A 277 -10.71 3.20 -15.14
N GLN A 278 -9.59 2.83 -14.52
CA GLN A 278 -9.39 2.92 -13.07
C GLN A 278 -8.06 3.62 -12.80
N GLN A 279 -8.10 4.85 -12.32
CA GLN A 279 -6.88 5.49 -11.87
C GLN A 279 -6.19 4.69 -10.77
N SER A 280 -4.89 4.45 -10.94
CA SER A 280 -4.14 3.54 -10.07
C SER A 280 -2.65 3.83 -10.12
N GLY A 281 -1.94 3.41 -9.08
CA GLY A 281 -0.49 3.57 -9.00
C GLY A 281 -0.01 5.01 -8.83
N ILE A 282 -0.78 5.89 -8.18
CA ILE A 282 -0.37 7.27 -7.90
C ILE A 282 0.31 7.34 -6.53
N THR A 283 1.49 7.95 -6.45
CA THR A 283 2.25 8.12 -5.21
C THR A 283 2.65 9.57 -4.98
N LEU A 284 2.39 10.08 -3.77
CA LEU A 284 2.77 11.42 -3.32
C LEU A 284 3.80 11.33 -2.19
N ARG A 285 5.01 11.87 -2.38
CA ARG A 285 6.02 11.90 -1.31
C ARG A 285 6.80 13.21 -1.19
N ASN A 286 7.10 13.66 0.03
CA ASN A 286 7.94 14.83 0.30
C ASN A 286 7.53 16.14 -0.43
N ASN A 287 6.26 16.35 -0.73
CA ASN A 287 5.80 17.59 -1.37
C ASN A 287 5.51 18.68 -0.32
N GLU A 288 5.92 19.92 -0.61
CA GLU A 288 5.66 21.12 0.21
C GLU A 288 4.46 21.90 -0.34
N TYR A 289 3.44 22.16 0.49
CA TYR A 289 2.26 22.94 0.11
C TYR A 289 2.20 24.23 0.93
N ASN A 290 2.20 25.39 0.26
CA ASN A 290 2.22 26.69 0.91
C ASN A 290 1.16 27.62 0.31
N THR A 291 0.37 28.31 1.13
CA THR A 291 -0.62 29.30 0.63
C THR A 291 -1.55 28.68 -0.44
N ILE A 292 -2.22 27.59 -0.06
CA ILE A 292 -3.15 26.82 -0.90
C ILE A 292 -4.30 26.28 -0.04
N SER A 293 -5.49 26.17 -0.62
CA SER A 293 -6.69 25.69 0.08
C SER A 293 -6.72 24.16 0.23
N VAL A 294 -6.22 23.44 -0.77
CA VAL A 294 -6.22 21.96 -0.81
C VAL A 294 -4.89 21.45 -1.37
N GLY A 295 -4.17 20.65 -0.58
CA GLY A 295 -2.89 20.04 -0.98
C GLY A 295 -3.07 18.97 -2.06
N ALA A 296 -3.78 17.89 -1.73
CA ALA A 296 -4.14 16.81 -2.65
C ALA A 296 -5.65 16.52 -2.57
N ALA A 297 -6.26 16.21 -3.71
CA ALA A 297 -7.66 15.82 -3.79
C ALA A 297 -7.85 14.68 -4.80
N LEU A 298 -8.76 13.78 -4.45
CA LEU A 298 -9.33 12.82 -5.37
C LEU A 298 -10.76 13.23 -5.65
N GLN A 299 -11.11 13.24 -6.92
CA GLN A 299 -12.44 13.60 -7.39
C GLN A 299 -13.02 12.49 -8.23
N ILE A 300 -14.15 11.94 -7.79
CA ILE A 300 -14.90 10.93 -8.52
C ILE A 300 -16.21 11.58 -8.96
N SER A 301 -16.52 11.54 -10.26
CA SER A 301 -17.82 12.01 -10.72
C SER A 301 -18.38 11.20 -11.88
N GLU A 302 -19.70 11.21 -12.03
CA GLU A 302 -20.38 10.56 -13.17
C GLU A 302 -19.95 11.16 -14.52
N ARG A 303 -19.65 12.46 -14.54
CA ARG A 303 -19.11 13.23 -15.66
C ARG A 303 -18.14 14.24 -15.06
N GLY A 304 -16.89 14.30 -15.51
CA GLY A 304 -15.81 15.06 -14.86
C GLY A 304 -16.22 16.46 -14.40
N VAL A 305 -15.79 16.86 -13.20
CA VAL A 305 -16.26 18.11 -12.55
C VAL A 305 -15.65 19.37 -13.16
N PHE A 306 -14.67 19.20 -14.04
CA PHE A 306 -14.18 20.26 -14.90
C PHE A 306 -14.38 19.95 -16.38
N ASP A 307 -15.32 19.05 -16.71
CA ASP A 307 -15.78 18.88 -18.08
C ASP A 307 -16.23 20.24 -18.61
N GLU A 308 -15.52 20.67 -19.63
CA GLU A 308 -15.74 21.91 -20.35
C GLU A 308 -17.16 22.07 -20.91
N GLN A 309 -17.94 20.98 -20.93
CA GLN A 309 -19.27 20.88 -21.52
C GLN A 309 -20.39 20.69 -20.48
N ASN A 310 -20.08 20.43 -19.21
CA ASN A 310 -21.07 20.09 -18.18
C ASN A 310 -21.10 21.14 -17.05
N ASN A 311 -22.26 21.31 -16.43
CA ASN A 311 -22.49 22.21 -15.29
C ASN A 311 -23.13 21.48 -14.09
N ASN A 312 -23.18 20.15 -14.12
CA ASN A 312 -23.82 19.33 -13.11
C ASN A 312 -22.84 18.91 -12.00
N PHE A 313 -23.15 19.27 -10.76
CA PHE A 313 -22.41 18.86 -9.56
C PHE A 313 -23.18 17.79 -8.75
N GLN A 314 -24.29 17.25 -9.29
CA GLN A 314 -25.22 16.35 -8.57
C GLN A 314 -24.66 14.95 -8.25
N SER A 315 -23.44 14.64 -8.68
CA SER A 315 -22.81 13.33 -8.52
C SER A 315 -21.29 13.48 -8.43
N VAL A 316 -20.83 14.33 -7.52
CA VAL A 316 -19.42 14.56 -7.24
C VAL A 316 -19.11 14.17 -5.82
N ASP A 317 -18.37 13.09 -5.66
CA ASP A 317 -17.71 12.77 -4.40
C ASP A 317 -16.31 13.37 -4.45
N VAL A 318 -16.07 14.40 -3.63
CA VAL A 318 -14.73 15.00 -3.47
C VAL A 318 -14.12 14.42 -2.21
N PHE A 319 -13.09 13.59 -2.38
CA PHE A 319 -12.29 13.05 -1.30
C PHE A 319 -11.10 13.96 -1.06
N MET A 320 -11.12 14.63 0.09
CA MET A 320 -10.10 15.59 0.47
C MET A 320 -9.08 14.88 1.35
N ILE A 321 -7.82 14.82 0.92
CA ILE A 321 -6.77 14.11 1.66
C ILE A 321 -5.82 15.12 2.29
N ASN A 322 -5.74 15.10 3.62
CA ASN A 322 -4.71 15.81 4.38
C ASN A 322 -3.67 14.80 4.86
N VAL A 323 -2.41 15.13 4.63
CA VAL A 323 -1.26 14.32 4.96
C VAL A 323 -0.32 15.24 5.71
N GLY A 324 -0.28 15.08 7.01
CA GLY A 324 0.63 15.82 7.88
C GLY A 324 1.30 14.81 8.79
N HIS A 325 2.52 14.41 8.43
CA HIS A 325 3.41 13.52 9.18
C HIS A 325 2.89 12.09 9.43
N THR A 326 2.57 11.35 8.37
CA THR A 326 2.52 9.88 8.43
C THR A 326 3.68 9.30 7.62
N THR A 327 4.47 8.42 8.24
CA THR A 327 5.61 7.73 7.60
C THR A 327 5.17 6.56 6.71
N THR A 328 3.90 6.20 6.69
CA THR A 328 3.37 5.11 5.87
C THR A 328 1.83 5.18 5.88
N VAL A 329 1.20 5.29 4.71
CA VAL A 329 -0.17 4.81 4.50
C VAL A 329 -0.03 3.36 4.07
N MET A 330 -0.39 2.42 4.94
CA MET A 330 -0.40 0.98 4.60
C MET A 330 -1.75 0.62 3.97
N GLU A 331 -1.72 -0.06 2.82
CA GLU A 331 -2.88 -0.32 1.94
C GLU A 331 -4.04 -1.07 2.62
N ASN A 332 -3.76 -1.84 3.66
CA ASN A 332 -4.75 -2.58 4.45
C ASN A 332 -5.63 -1.71 5.37
N THR A 333 -5.29 -0.43 5.59
CA THR A 333 -6.14 0.54 6.33
C THR A 333 -6.99 1.44 5.43
N LEU A 334 -6.93 1.23 4.11
CA LEU A 334 -7.81 1.84 3.11
C LEU A 334 -8.93 0.86 2.69
N ALA A 335 -9.76 0.41 3.62
CA ALA A 335 -10.98 -0.35 3.30
C ALA A 335 -12.22 0.49 3.66
N PRO A 336 -13.37 0.46 2.92
CA PRO A 336 -13.67 0.24 1.50
C PRO A 336 -14.27 1.53 0.90
N PHE A 337 -13.57 2.68 0.97
CA PHE A 337 -14.20 3.99 0.75
C PHE A 337 -14.32 4.45 -0.73
N ALA A 338 -14.00 3.57 -1.69
CA ALA A 338 -14.39 3.68 -3.11
C ALA A 338 -15.64 2.84 -3.47
N LYS A 339 -16.37 2.30 -2.49
CA LYS A 339 -17.53 1.43 -2.73
C LYS A 339 -18.85 2.19 -2.90
N ALA A 340 -18.83 3.30 -3.64
CA ALA A 340 -20.05 3.80 -4.29
C ALA A 340 -20.26 3.15 -5.68
N THR A 341 -19.23 2.54 -6.29
CA THR A 341 -19.38 1.86 -7.61
C THR A 341 -18.47 0.64 -7.87
N GLY A 342 -17.77 0.08 -6.86
CA GLY A 342 -16.98 -1.14 -7.06
C GLY A 342 -15.70 -0.94 -7.90
N ARG A 343 -14.97 0.16 -7.69
CA ARG A 343 -13.73 0.48 -8.42
C ARG A 343 -12.55 0.61 -7.47
N ASN A 344 -11.42 -0.02 -7.80
CA ASN A 344 -10.22 -0.09 -6.96
C ASN A 344 -9.28 1.07 -7.33
N LEU A 345 -8.90 1.92 -6.36
CA LEU A 345 -8.02 3.07 -6.60
C LEU A 345 -6.91 3.13 -5.55
N THR A 346 -5.66 3.14 -6.02
CA THR A 346 -4.47 3.08 -5.16
C THR A 346 -3.77 4.43 -5.11
N ILE A 347 -3.83 5.11 -3.96
CA ILE A 347 -3.06 6.35 -3.68
C ILE A 347 -2.15 6.09 -2.48
N GLY A 348 -0.85 5.97 -2.73
CA GLY A 348 0.17 5.88 -1.68
C GLY A 348 0.65 7.27 -1.25
N ILE A 349 0.63 7.57 0.05
CA ILE A 349 1.15 8.85 0.55
C ILE A 349 2.21 8.62 1.64
N ALA A 350 3.39 9.20 1.47
CA ALA A 350 4.51 9.09 2.41
C ALA A 350 5.12 10.48 2.67
N ASP A 351 5.29 10.89 3.93
CA ASP A 351 6.04 12.09 4.37
C ASP A 351 5.64 13.45 3.73
N SER A 352 4.57 13.52 2.95
CA SER A 352 4.06 14.76 2.34
C SER A 352 3.29 15.59 3.38
N ALA A 353 3.40 16.92 3.29
CA ALA A 353 2.73 17.86 4.20
C ALA A 353 1.60 18.62 3.48
N ALA A 354 0.47 17.96 3.19
CA ALA A 354 -0.76 18.66 2.81
C ALA A 354 -1.32 19.47 3.99
N TYR A 355 -2.07 20.51 3.66
CA TYR A 355 -2.68 21.43 4.62
C TYR A 355 -4.14 21.61 4.22
N PHE A 356 -5.06 21.48 5.17
CA PHE A 356 -6.39 22.08 5.03
C PHE A 356 -6.35 23.49 5.58
N ALA A 357 -6.86 24.43 4.80
CA ALA A 357 -7.07 25.78 5.31
C ALA A 357 -8.13 25.84 6.42
N SER A 358 -9.09 24.88 6.47
CA SER A 358 -10.04 24.72 7.60
C SER A 358 -11.00 23.50 7.51
N PRO A 359 -11.03 22.54 8.48
CA PRO A 359 -12.04 21.48 8.56
C PRO A 359 -13.48 21.99 8.63
N SER A 360 -13.75 23.10 9.32
CA SER A 360 -15.12 23.66 9.38
C SER A 360 -15.62 24.11 8.00
N THR A 361 -14.73 24.61 7.15
CA THR A 361 -15.07 24.97 5.76
C THR A 361 -15.37 23.73 4.92
N ALA A 362 -14.61 22.65 5.09
CA ALA A 362 -14.85 21.38 4.40
C ALA A 362 -16.21 20.79 4.80
N VAL A 363 -16.48 20.68 6.11
CA VAL A 363 -17.76 20.19 6.66
C VAL A 363 -18.94 21.02 6.15
N ALA A 364 -18.81 22.35 6.12
CA ALA A 364 -19.85 23.24 5.61
C ALA A 364 -20.14 23.03 4.12
N GLN A 365 -19.12 22.77 3.29
CA GLN A 365 -19.32 22.51 1.87
C GLN A 365 -20.01 21.16 1.63
N THR A 366 -19.65 20.13 2.40
CA THR A 366 -20.27 18.81 2.35
C THR A 366 -21.74 18.88 2.75
N LEU A 367 -22.07 19.51 3.88
CA LEU A 367 -23.44 19.50 4.43
C LEU A 367 -24.42 20.46 3.74
N VAL A 368 -23.99 21.65 3.33
CA VAL A 368 -24.92 22.71 2.87
C VAL A 368 -25.40 22.47 1.43
N ASN A 369 -24.58 21.83 0.59
CA ASN A 369 -24.82 21.69 -0.84
C ASN A 369 -25.06 20.24 -1.30
N SER A 370 -24.94 19.25 -0.42
CA SER A 370 -25.20 17.85 -0.73
C SER A 370 -26.71 17.54 -0.68
N GLU A 371 -27.19 16.74 -1.62
CA GLU A 371 -28.54 16.16 -1.60
C GLU A 371 -28.55 14.74 -0.97
N SER A 372 -27.43 14.28 -0.40
CA SER A 372 -27.33 12.95 0.23
C SER A 372 -27.95 12.88 1.63
N ASP A 373 -28.58 11.75 1.95
CA ASP A 373 -29.20 11.47 3.26
C ASP A 373 -28.20 10.94 4.31
N SER A 374 -26.93 10.72 3.96
CA SER A 374 -25.90 10.26 4.89
C SER A 374 -24.51 10.80 4.51
N HIS A 375 -23.76 11.27 5.50
CA HIS A 375 -22.43 11.84 5.33
C HIS A 375 -21.46 11.22 6.34
N ASN A 376 -20.26 10.89 5.88
CA ASN A 376 -19.16 10.45 6.74
C ASN A 376 -17.98 11.40 6.56
N ILE A 377 -17.40 11.85 7.67
CA ILE A 377 -16.24 12.73 7.71
C ILE A 377 -15.17 12.04 8.53
N ILE A 378 -14.12 11.58 7.87
CA ILE A 378 -12.98 10.93 8.51
C ILE A 378 -11.86 11.95 8.65
N LEU A 379 -11.42 12.18 9.88
CA LEU A 379 -10.35 13.12 10.21
C LEU A 379 -9.06 12.35 10.45
N SER A 380 -8.01 12.71 9.71
CA SER A 380 -6.66 12.23 9.97
C SER A 380 -6.11 12.82 11.28
N GLY A 381 -5.04 12.23 11.81
CA GLY A 381 -4.28 12.84 12.91
C GLY A 381 -3.77 14.25 12.59
N GLY A 382 -3.49 15.05 13.63
CA GLY A 382 -2.96 16.41 13.51
C GLY A 382 -3.58 17.42 14.48
N VAL A 383 -3.09 18.66 14.49
CA VAL A 383 -3.61 19.74 15.34
C VAL A 383 -4.32 20.79 14.48
N PHE A 384 -5.62 20.99 14.72
CA PHE A 384 -6.47 21.97 14.06
C PHE A 384 -6.67 23.19 14.96
N ASN A 385 -6.11 24.32 14.53
CA ASN A 385 -6.22 25.60 15.26
C ASN A 385 -7.46 26.40 14.86
N GLU A 386 -8.63 25.79 15.04
CA GLU A 386 -9.94 26.42 14.81
C GLU A 386 -11.03 25.78 15.65
N ASP A 387 -12.22 26.40 15.63
CA ASP A 387 -13.45 25.78 16.10
C ASP A 387 -14.06 24.93 14.96
N LEU A 388 -14.41 23.68 15.24
CA LEU A 388 -15.16 22.83 14.32
C LEU A 388 -16.63 23.24 14.36
N ILE A 389 -17.05 24.03 13.36
CA ILE A 389 -18.43 24.47 13.22
C ILE A 389 -19.18 23.53 12.27
N ILE A 390 -20.15 22.79 12.82
CA ILE A 390 -21.06 21.95 12.05
C ILE A 390 -22.34 22.76 11.83
N ALA A 391 -22.49 23.27 10.62
CA ALA A 391 -23.60 24.11 10.18
C ALA A 391 -24.81 23.26 9.73
N PRO A 392 -26.03 23.84 9.72
CA PRO A 392 -27.25 23.10 9.39
C PRO A 392 -27.31 22.61 7.94
N SER A 393 -27.96 21.45 7.74
CA SER A 393 -28.27 20.86 6.43
C SER A 393 -29.60 21.41 5.86
N ASN A 394 -29.75 21.37 4.54
CA ASN A 394 -31.00 21.72 3.87
C ASN A 394 -31.96 20.50 3.73
N GLN A 395 -31.50 19.27 4.01
CA GLN A 395 -32.22 17.99 3.82
C GLN A 395 -32.02 17.04 5.02
N LEU A 396 -32.87 16.01 5.16
CA LEU A 396 -32.79 14.99 6.22
C LEU A 396 -31.53 14.15 6.03
N SER A 397 -30.51 14.34 6.87
CA SER A 397 -29.25 13.63 6.77
C SER A 397 -28.77 13.04 8.09
N ASN A 398 -27.98 11.97 7.97
CA ASN A 398 -27.16 11.40 9.03
C ASN A 398 -25.72 11.88 8.89
N LEU A 399 -25.01 12.07 9.99
CA LEU A 399 -23.62 12.51 9.99
C LEU A 399 -22.78 11.66 10.94
N LEU A 400 -21.75 11.01 10.41
CA LEU A 400 -20.68 10.38 11.16
C LEU A 400 -19.42 11.26 11.03
N ILE A 401 -18.80 11.60 12.15
CA ILE A 401 -17.45 12.17 12.22
C ILE A 401 -16.58 11.20 13.00
N THR A 402 -15.58 10.63 12.34
CA THR A 402 -14.68 9.64 12.95
C THR A 402 -13.23 9.96 12.59
N THR A 403 -12.30 9.15 13.07
CA THR A 403 -10.87 9.32 12.87
C THR A 403 -10.30 8.14 12.10
N THR A 404 -9.15 8.34 11.45
CA THR A 404 -8.39 7.21 10.89
C THR A 404 -7.89 6.31 12.02
N GLU A 405 -7.68 5.02 11.74
CA GLU A 405 -7.11 4.08 12.72
C GLU A 405 -5.70 4.57 13.17
N GLY A 406 -5.51 4.72 14.49
CA GLY A 406 -4.31 5.33 15.07
C GLY A 406 -4.19 6.87 14.92
N GLY A 407 -5.14 7.54 14.26
CA GLY A 407 -5.19 8.99 14.15
C GLY A 407 -5.77 9.63 15.40
N ASN A 408 -5.08 10.63 15.97
CA ASN A 408 -5.59 11.42 17.10
C ASN A 408 -5.74 12.92 16.74
N PRO A 409 -6.77 13.29 15.96
CA PRO A 409 -7.04 14.68 15.61
C PRO A 409 -7.31 15.51 16.86
N THR A 410 -6.57 16.61 17.00
CA THR A 410 -6.65 17.52 18.15
C THR A 410 -7.17 18.88 17.69
N PHE A 411 -8.31 19.32 18.21
CA PHE A 411 -8.83 20.67 18.03
C PHE A 411 -8.42 21.54 19.21
N THR A 412 -7.69 22.64 18.96
CA THR A 412 -7.36 23.60 20.02
C THR A 412 -8.50 24.57 20.31
N GLY A 413 -9.47 24.67 19.40
CA GLY A 413 -10.75 25.34 19.62
C GLY A 413 -11.77 24.42 20.30
N GLY A 414 -13.05 24.60 19.99
CA GLY A 414 -14.15 23.72 20.40
C GLY A 414 -14.92 23.15 19.22
N ILE A 415 -15.90 22.31 19.53
CA ILE A 415 -16.86 21.78 18.55
C ILE A 415 -18.20 22.48 18.78
N HIS A 416 -18.78 23.02 17.72
CA HIS A 416 -20.06 23.70 17.74
C HIS A 416 -21.00 23.05 16.72
N LEU A 417 -21.94 22.25 17.23
CA LEU A 417 -23.04 21.72 16.44
C LEU A 417 -24.22 22.69 16.48
N LEU A 418 -24.37 23.49 15.43
CA LEU A 418 -25.42 24.50 15.29
C LEU A 418 -26.56 23.93 14.43
N ALA A 419 -27.37 23.05 15.00
CA ALA A 419 -28.41 22.35 14.24
C ALA A 419 -29.72 23.16 14.15
N ASN A 420 -30.22 23.33 12.92
CA ASN A 420 -31.62 23.60 12.62
C ASN A 420 -31.96 23.17 11.19
N TYR A 421 -33.00 22.35 11.08
CA TYR A 421 -33.47 21.60 9.92
C TYR A 421 -32.61 20.35 9.62
N ASN A 422 -33.19 19.19 9.96
CA ASN A 422 -32.98 17.94 9.24
C ASN A 422 -31.66 17.15 9.48
N LEU A 423 -31.01 17.22 10.64
CA LEU A 423 -30.02 16.19 11.03
C LEU A 423 -30.72 15.19 11.97
N ASN A 424 -30.86 13.92 11.55
CA ASN A 424 -31.51 12.88 12.36
C ASN A 424 -30.51 12.23 13.30
N ASN A 425 -29.50 11.56 12.74
CA ASN A 425 -28.53 10.80 13.51
C ASN A 425 -27.16 11.46 13.41
N PHE A 426 -26.52 11.69 14.55
CA PHE A 426 -25.20 12.28 14.63
C PHE A 426 -24.28 11.42 15.50
N THR A 427 -23.20 10.93 14.91
CA THR A 427 -22.15 10.20 15.63
C THR A 427 -20.84 10.95 15.50
N ILE A 428 -20.15 11.12 16.62
CA ILE A 428 -18.81 11.69 16.66
C ILE A 428 -17.92 10.86 17.56
N GLU A 429 -16.74 10.51 17.05
CA GLU A 429 -15.82 9.65 17.79
C GLU A 429 -14.34 9.96 17.55
N GLY A 430 -13.50 9.59 18.53
CA GLY A 430 -12.03 9.52 18.40
C GLY A 430 -11.28 10.85 18.47
N LEU A 431 -11.95 11.98 18.78
CA LEU A 431 -11.33 13.30 18.71
C LEU A 431 -10.81 13.79 20.06
N THR A 432 -9.70 14.53 20.00
CA THR A 432 -9.18 15.29 21.14
C THR A 432 -9.56 16.78 21.02
N ILE A 433 -10.07 17.36 22.10
CA ILE A 433 -10.30 18.80 22.26
C ILE A 433 -9.36 19.33 23.33
N GLN A 434 -8.50 20.30 23.00
CA GLN A 434 -7.50 20.87 23.92
C GLN A 434 -7.81 22.34 24.22
N GLY A 435 -8.14 22.66 25.48
CA GLY A 435 -8.66 23.97 25.92
C GLY A 435 -7.68 25.12 26.11
N GLU A 436 -6.42 25.00 25.70
CA GLU A 436 -5.43 26.08 25.92
C GLU A 436 -5.71 27.35 25.10
N ALA A 437 -6.44 27.27 23.98
CA ALA A 437 -6.62 28.39 23.08
C ALA A 437 -7.95 29.16 23.25
N THR A 438 -9.02 28.56 23.80
CA THR A 438 -10.34 29.21 23.93
C THR A 438 -11.04 28.91 25.27
N PRO A 439 -11.41 29.94 26.06
CA PRO A 439 -12.27 29.76 27.24
C PRO A 439 -13.74 29.57 26.83
N GLY A 440 -14.52 28.78 27.57
CA GLY A 440 -15.96 28.63 27.33
C GLY A 440 -16.45 27.19 27.36
N ILE A 441 -16.90 26.65 26.22
CA ILE A 441 -17.47 25.31 26.10
C ILE A 441 -16.58 24.49 25.17
N ALA A 442 -16.31 23.23 25.52
CA ALA A 442 -15.54 22.33 24.67
C ALA A 442 -16.34 21.80 23.51
N PHE A 443 -17.55 21.33 23.79
CA PHE A 443 -18.48 20.85 22.79
C PHE A 443 -19.87 21.40 23.07
N ASN A 444 -20.34 22.29 22.21
CA ASN A 444 -21.67 22.89 22.29
C ASN A 444 -22.60 22.28 21.24
N ILE A 445 -23.75 21.77 21.68
CA ILE A 445 -24.81 21.24 20.81
C ILE A 445 -26.06 22.11 20.99
N GLU A 446 -26.47 22.78 19.91
CA GLU A 446 -27.65 23.65 19.86
C GLU A 446 -28.60 23.17 18.74
N SER A 447 -29.67 22.44 19.08
CA SER A 447 -30.63 21.88 18.11
C SER A 447 -32.08 22.39 18.32
N ASN A 448 -32.51 23.47 17.66
CA ASN A 448 -33.88 23.98 17.89
C ASN A 448 -35.00 23.19 17.17
N ALA A 449 -34.68 22.09 16.49
CA ALA A 449 -35.63 21.26 15.75
C ALA A 449 -35.66 19.77 16.16
N GLY A 450 -34.87 19.37 17.16
CA GLY A 450 -34.74 17.98 17.62
C GLY A 450 -33.66 17.23 16.85
N LEU A 451 -32.55 16.92 17.50
CA LEU A 451 -31.59 15.89 17.04
C LEU A 451 -32.13 14.53 17.56
N SER A 452 -32.36 13.53 16.70
CA SER A 452 -33.06 12.30 17.12
C SER A 452 -32.16 11.26 17.75
N ASP A 453 -31.00 10.97 17.20
CA ASP A 453 -30.06 10.04 17.83
C ASP A 453 -28.66 10.67 17.86
N ILE A 454 -28.00 10.61 19.01
CA ILE A 454 -26.64 11.11 19.18
C ILE A 454 -25.75 10.08 19.85
N THR A 455 -24.58 9.87 19.26
CA THR A 455 -23.52 9.04 19.83
C THR A 455 -22.24 9.88 19.94
N ILE A 456 -21.69 9.96 21.16
CA ILE A 456 -20.40 10.60 21.45
C ILE A 456 -19.51 9.52 22.07
N ASN A 457 -18.51 9.07 21.33
CA ASN A 457 -17.69 7.92 21.70
C ASN A 457 -16.19 8.22 21.66
N ASN A 458 -15.40 7.66 22.58
CA ASN A 458 -13.93 7.69 22.50
C ASN A 458 -13.33 9.12 22.34
N MET A 459 -13.95 10.14 22.95
CA MET A 459 -13.47 11.52 22.89
C MET A 459 -12.55 11.83 24.06
N THR A 460 -11.50 12.62 23.83
CA THR A 460 -10.71 13.23 24.91
C THR A 460 -11.00 14.73 24.98
N ILE A 461 -11.56 15.20 26.09
CA ILE A 461 -11.98 16.59 26.27
C ILE A 461 -11.19 17.19 27.42
N ASN A 462 -10.21 18.04 27.10
CA ASN A 462 -9.34 18.68 28.08
C ASN A 462 -9.63 20.18 28.18
N GLY A 463 -9.98 20.66 29.37
CA GLY A 463 -10.23 22.08 29.66
C GLY A 463 -8.96 22.94 29.72
N GLY A 464 -7.78 22.33 29.89
CA GLY A 464 -6.52 23.06 30.09
C GLY A 464 -6.55 23.94 31.35
N ASP A 465 -5.88 25.09 31.29
CA ASP A 465 -5.88 26.10 32.37
C ASP A 465 -7.08 27.08 32.31
N ALA A 466 -8.04 26.83 31.42
CA ALA A 466 -9.18 27.72 31.19
C ALA A 466 -10.43 27.22 31.92
N ALA A 467 -11.26 28.15 32.44
CA ALA A 467 -12.59 27.83 32.97
C ALA A 467 -13.52 27.40 31.82
N ARG A 468 -13.46 26.11 31.46
CA ARG A 468 -14.11 25.52 30.29
C ARG A 468 -15.05 24.39 30.72
N SER A 469 -16.31 24.46 30.31
CA SER A 469 -17.26 23.35 30.43
C SER A 469 -16.98 22.31 29.35
N GLY A 470 -17.29 21.04 29.61
CA GLY A 470 -17.12 19.95 28.64
C GLY A 470 -18.19 19.99 27.54
N ILE A 471 -19.12 19.04 27.60
CA ILE A 471 -20.22 18.93 26.65
C ILE A 471 -21.47 19.61 27.22
N ILE A 472 -22.02 20.56 26.48
CA ILE A 472 -23.31 21.19 26.76
C ILE A 472 -24.23 20.92 25.59
N SER A 473 -25.32 20.21 25.82
CA SER A 473 -26.32 19.93 24.79
C SER A 473 -27.67 20.59 25.06
N SER A 474 -28.35 20.95 23.98
CA SER A 474 -29.73 21.41 23.97
C SER A 474 -30.42 20.90 22.71
N GLY A 475 -31.72 20.63 22.81
CA GLY A 475 -32.54 20.27 21.66
C GLY A 475 -32.54 18.78 21.33
N LEU A 476 -32.23 17.95 22.31
CA LEU A 476 -32.13 16.51 22.12
C LEU A 476 -33.51 15.83 22.08
N SER A 477 -33.60 14.75 21.33
CA SER A 477 -34.72 13.80 21.28
C SER A 477 -34.16 12.40 21.03
N GLY A 478 -34.99 11.35 21.07
CA GLY A 478 -34.60 9.95 20.78
C GLY A 478 -33.48 9.40 21.67
N ALA A 479 -32.52 8.65 21.10
CA ALA A 479 -31.51 7.92 21.86
C ALA A 479 -30.18 8.70 21.99
N ILE A 480 -29.70 8.85 23.22
CA ILE A 480 -28.47 9.58 23.55
C ILE A 480 -27.45 8.60 24.12
N THR A 481 -26.32 8.44 23.46
CA THR A 481 -25.21 7.58 23.91
C THR A 481 -23.95 8.42 24.10
N VAL A 482 -23.37 8.36 25.31
CA VAL A 482 -22.13 9.03 25.66
C VAL A 482 -21.23 8.02 26.34
N GLU A 483 -20.24 7.51 25.62
CA GLU A 483 -19.44 6.39 26.09
C GLU A 483 -17.94 6.46 25.80
N ASN A 484 -17.14 5.82 26.65
CA ASN A 484 -15.68 5.72 26.50
C ASN A 484 -14.96 7.09 26.41
N ASN A 485 -15.52 8.16 26.98
CA ASN A 485 -14.95 9.50 26.89
C ASN A 485 -14.10 9.85 28.10
N ASN A 486 -13.08 10.68 27.90
CA ASN A 486 -12.21 11.20 28.95
C ASN A 486 -12.37 12.71 29.12
N PHE A 487 -12.91 13.15 30.25
CA PHE A 487 -13.16 14.53 30.63
C PHE A 487 -12.08 14.98 31.64
N ASN A 488 -11.19 15.87 31.22
CA ASN A 488 -10.01 16.27 31.98
C ASN A 488 -10.00 17.78 32.26
N ASN A 489 -9.73 18.17 33.51
CA ASN A 489 -9.49 19.56 33.91
C ASN A 489 -10.59 20.56 33.48
N LEU A 490 -11.86 20.15 33.55
CA LEU A 490 -12.98 21.00 33.15
C LEU A 490 -13.46 21.86 34.32
N ASP A 491 -12.96 23.09 34.34
CA ASP A 491 -13.27 24.09 35.38
C ASP A 491 -14.53 24.93 35.10
N GLY A 492 -15.31 24.55 34.10
CA GLY A 492 -16.64 25.09 33.84
C GLY A 492 -17.70 24.53 34.79
N ALA A 493 -18.97 24.96 34.61
CA ALA A 493 -20.07 24.51 35.47
C ALA A 493 -20.43 23.03 35.27
N TYR A 494 -20.19 22.50 34.06
CA TYR A 494 -20.60 21.17 33.67
C TYR A 494 -19.46 20.45 32.96
N SER A 495 -19.21 19.20 33.36
CA SER A 495 -18.41 18.24 32.59
C SER A 495 -19.25 17.67 31.45
N TYR A 496 -20.52 17.36 31.75
CA TYR A 496 -21.54 16.98 30.79
C TYR A 496 -22.91 17.46 31.26
N THR A 497 -23.72 18.02 30.37
CA THR A 497 -25.15 18.26 30.64
C THR A 497 -26.01 17.98 29.43
N THR A 498 -27.09 17.23 29.63
CA THR A 498 -28.11 17.03 28.59
C THR A 498 -28.85 18.32 28.26
N THR A 499 -28.96 19.24 29.24
CA THR A 499 -29.73 20.49 29.13
C THR A 499 -29.16 21.58 30.05
N PRO A 500 -28.65 22.70 29.53
CA PRO A 500 -28.23 23.83 30.36
C PRO A 500 -29.45 24.59 30.89
N ASP A 501 -29.55 24.74 32.21
CA ASP A 501 -30.41 25.70 32.94
C ASP A 501 -31.93 25.71 32.61
N GLY A 502 -32.46 24.66 31.97
CA GLY A 502 -33.89 24.36 31.92
C GLY A 502 -34.76 25.23 31.00
N ILE A 503 -34.17 25.93 30.02
CA ILE A 503 -34.95 26.72 29.05
C ILE A 503 -34.63 26.27 27.63
N ASP A 504 -35.32 25.21 27.19
CA ASP A 504 -35.31 24.79 25.79
C ASP A 504 -36.70 24.27 25.37
N SER A 505 -37.55 25.21 24.95
CA SER A 505 -38.93 24.93 24.56
C SER A 505 -39.07 24.12 23.26
N THR A 506 -37.96 23.75 22.63
CA THR A 506 -37.88 23.10 21.32
C THR A 506 -37.36 21.67 21.35
N ALA A 507 -36.86 21.19 22.50
CA ALA A 507 -36.42 19.81 22.68
C ALA A 507 -37.56 18.79 22.52
N GLY A 508 -37.26 17.63 21.93
CA GLY A 508 -38.17 16.50 21.84
C GLY A 508 -38.10 15.60 23.07
N GLN A 509 -38.75 14.43 23.01
CA GLN A 509 -38.68 13.44 24.08
C GLN A 509 -37.44 12.57 23.89
N ILE A 510 -36.57 12.51 24.91
CA ILE A 510 -35.47 11.54 24.98
C ILE A 510 -36.09 10.18 25.31
N SER A 511 -35.91 9.20 24.42
CA SER A 511 -36.37 7.82 24.62
C SER A 511 -35.42 7.04 25.53
N GLN A 512 -34.12 7.18 25.31
CA GLN A 512 -33.08 6.46 26.03
C GLN A 512 -31.85 7.35 26.26
N LEU A 513 -31.18 7.19 27.40
CA LEU A 513 -29.90 7.82 27.68
C LEU A 513 -28.91 6.81 28.25
N SER A 514 -27.76 6.63 27.61
CA SER A 514 -26.63 5.85 28.12
C SER A 514 -25.45 6.78 28.42
N PHE A 515 -24.92 6.70 29.64
CA PHE A 515 -23.70 7.38 30.05
C PHE A 515 -22.75 6.35 30.66
N SER A 516 -21.87 5.78 29.83
CA SER A 516 -21.16 4.52 30.10
C SER A 516 -19.64 4.65 29.92
N ASN A 517 -18.83 3.99 30.75
CA ASN A 517 -17.36 3.92 30.56
C ASN A 517 -16.64 5.28 30.47
N ASN A 518 -17.17 6.35 31.08
CA ASN A 518 -16.54 7.67 31.02
C ASN A 518 -15.60 7.90 32.21
N ALA A 519 -14.48 8.57 31.98
CA ALA A 519 -13.57 9.03 33.02
C ALA A 519 -13.68 10.54 33.19
N ILE A 520 -13.96 11.01 34.40
CA ILE A 520 -14.00 12.42 34.78
C ILE A 520 -12.89 12.65 35.80
N THR A 521 -11.82 13.35 35.38
CA THR A 521 -10.64 13.58 36.21
C THR A 521 -10.29 15.06 36.33
N GLY A 522 -9.92 15.50 37.54
CA GLY A 522 -9.46 16.88 37.78
C GLY A 522 -10.49 17.97 37.45
N SER A 523 -11.78 17.62 37.34
CA SER A 523 -12.79 18.50 36.75
C SER A 523 -13.74 19.01 37.82
N SER A 524 -13.83 20.33 38.02
CA SER A 524 -14.75 20.91 39.02
C SER A 524 -16.21 20.95 38.56
N GLY A 525 -16.47 20.77 37.25
CA GLY A 525 -17.81 20.72 36.68
C GLY A 525 -18.60 19.44 36.99
N SER A 526 -19.89 19.58 37.28
CA SER A 526 -20.80 18.45 37.56
C SER A 526 -21.29 17.74 36.29
N VAL A 527 -21.74 16.49 36.43
CA VAL A 527 -22.50 15.76 35.40
C VAL A 527 -23.99 15.88 35.70
N ARG A 528 -24.77 16.33 34.71
CA ARG A 528 -26.22 16.54 34.86
C ARG A 528 -27.03 15.86 33.76
N LEU A 529 -27.86 14.90 34.17
CA LEU A 529 -28.74 14.11 33.31
C LEU A 529 -30.20 14.47 33.63
N THR A 530 -30.73 15.46 32.92
CA THR A 530 -32.10 15.97 33.12
C THR A 530 -32.75 16.20 31.77
N PRO A 531 -33.96 15.66 31.48
CA PRO A 531 -34.68 16.04 30.28
C PRO A 531 -35.21 17.48 30.41
N VAL A 532 -35.33 18.21 29.30
CA VAL A 532 -35.96 19.54 29.33
C VAL A 532 -37.46 19.43 29.64
N SER A 533 -38.11 18.41 29.06
CA SER A 533 -39.54 18.18 29.22
C SER A 533 -39.88 16.69 29.12
N GLY A 534 -40.93 16.28 29.82
CA GLY A 534 -41.36 14.88 29.86
C GLY A 534 -40.50 14.00 30.75
N LEU A 535 -40.58 12.70 30.51
CA LEU A 535 -39.90 11.65 31.27
C LEU A 535 -39.00 10.88 30.29
N ILE A 536 -37.74 10.66 30.65
CA ILE A 536 -36.87 9.74 29.90
C ILE A 536 -37.36 8.31 30.16
N SER A 537 -37.54 7.49 29.12
CA SER A 537 -38.15 6.16 29.29
C SER A 537 -37.21 5.21 30.03
N SER A 538 -35.93 5.22 29.69
CA SER A 538 -34.90 4.43 30.36
C SER A 538 -33.55 5.13 30.29
N SER A 539 -32.79 5.09 31.38
CA SER A 539 -31.42 5.57 31.40
C SER A 539 -30.49 4.62 32.14
N THR A 540 -29.28 4.48 31.62
CA THR A 540 -28.21 3.67 32.21
C THR A 540 -27.00 4.56 32.47
N VAL A 541 -26.45 4.49 33.67
CA VAL A 541 -25.18 5.10 34.02
C VAL A 541 -24.28 4.02 34.60
N ASN A 542 -23.29 3.58 33.84
CA ASN A 542 -22.47 2.44 34.24
C ASN A 542 -20.96 2.62 34.00
N ASN A 543 -20.16 1.98 34.85
CA ASN A 543 -18.71 1.90 34.71
C ASN A 543 -18.01 3.26 34.54
N ASN A 544 -18.55 4.32 35.15
CA ASN A 544 -17.93 5.64 35.11
C ASN A 544 -16.98 5.84 36.29
N VAL A 545 -15.87 6.54 36.05
CA VAL A 545 -14.86 6.83 37.06
C VAL A 545 -14.79 8.33 37.29
N PHE A 546 -14.94 8.76 38.54
CA PHE A 546 -14.84 10.16 38.97
C PHE A 546 -13.71 10.28 39.99
N THR A 547 -12.67 11.06 39.67
CA THR A 547 -11.51 11.25 40.56
C THR A 547 -11.04 12.70 40.59
N ASN A 548 -10.63 13.21 41.76
CA ASN A 548 -10.18 14.59 41.96
C ASN A 548 -11.12 15.62 41.33
N SER A 549 -12.44 15.40 41.44
CA SER A 549 -13.46 16.12 40.67
C SER A 549 -14.60 16.60 41.55
N GLY A 550 -15.33 17.61 41.05
CA GLY A 550 -16.52 18.18 41.67
C GLY A 550 -16.28 19.47 42.47
N SER A 551 -17.35 19.99 43.08
CA SER A 551 -17.29 21.21 43.89
C SER A 551 -18.10 21.06 45.18
N ASN A 552 -17.60 21.64 46.28
CA ASN A 552 -18.16 21.49 47.63
C ASN A 552 -19.69 21.75 47.77
N SER A 553 -20.34 22.45 46.83
CA SER A 553 -21.75 22.83 46.91
C SER A 553 -22.66 22.18 45.87
N THR A 554 -22.13 21.35 44.96
CA THR A 554 -22.89 20.73 43.88
C THR A 554 -22.70 19.21 43.89
N PRO A 555 -23.76 18.41 43.75
CA PRO A 555 -23.61 16.97 43.54
C PRO A 555 -22.71 16.69 42.34
N MET A 556 -21.85 15.68 42.43
CA MET A 556 -21.00 15.28 41.31
C MET A 556 -21.85 14.79 40.13
N LEU A 557 -22.90 14.03 40.43
CA LEU A 557 -23.86 13.52 39.47
C LEU A 557 -25.29 13.90 39.89
N SER A 558 -26.00 14.62 39.02
CA SER A 558 -27.40 15.02 39.24
C SER A 558 -28.29 14.41 38.16
N ILE A 559 -29.30 13.63 38.56
CA ILE A 559 -30.18 12.89 37.65
C ILE A 559 -31.63 13.17 37.99
N SER A 560 -32.46 13.48 37.00
CA SER A 560 -33.89 13.67 37.28
C SER A 560 -34.86 13.34 36.15
N ASN A 561 -36.12 13.06 36.51
CA ASN A 561 -37.26 12.82 35.61
C ASN A 561 -37.06 11.59 34.67
N ILE A 562 -36.86 10.41 35.26
CA ILE A 562 -36.60 9.16 34.51
C ILE A 562 -37.57 8.05 34.93
N ALA A 563 -38.07 7.25 33.98
CA ALA A 563 -38.96 6.14 34.28
C ALA A 563 -38.22 4.93 34.86
N ILE A 564 -37.12 4.52 34.23
CA ILE A 564 -36.28 3.40 34.67
C ILE A 564 -34.83 3.90 34.69
N LEU A 565 -34.19 3.88 35.84
CA LEU A 565 -32.79 4.27 36.01
C LEU A 565 -31.99 3.10 36.59
N THR A 566 -30.92 2.72 35.90
CA THR A 566 -29.92 1.78 36.40
C THR A 566 -28.60 2.52 36.62
N LEU A 567 -28.08 2.47 37.84
CA LEU A 567 -26.76 2.97 38.22
C LEU A 567 -25.89 1.80 38.63
N ASP A 568 -24.87 1.48 37.84
CA ASP A 568 -24.13 0.22 38.00
C ASP A 568 -22.61 0.39 37.89
N ASN A 569 -21.84 -0.24 38.77
CA ASN A 569 -20.38 -0.27 38.72
C ASN A 569 -19.69 1.12 38.58
N ASN A 570 -20.26 2.20 39.14
CA ASN A 570 -19.62 3.53 39.09
C ASN A 570 -18.66 3.71 40.28
N ASN A 571 -17.51 4.34 40.02
CA ASN A 571 -16.48 4.58 41.03
C ASN A 571 -16.30 6.09 41.28
N LEU A 572 -16.69 6.53 42.47
CA LEU A 572 -16.63 7.92 42.94
C LEU A 572 -15.69 7.98 44.16
N HIS A 573 -14.41 8.31 43.93
CA HIS A 573 -13.42 8.42 45.00
C HIS A 573 -12.52 9.65 44.84
N ASP A 574 -11.85 10.04 45.93
CA ASP A 574 -10.97 11.21 45.96
C ASP A 574 -11.63 12.49 45.38
N LEU A 575 -12.90 12.73 45.72
CA LEU A 575 -13.68 13.83 45.16
C LEU A 575 -13.49 15.14 45.95
N ASP A 576 -13.54 16.26 45.23
CA ASP A 576 -13.64 17.61 45.81
C ASP A 576 -15.10 18.00 46.14
N ALA A 577 -16.07 17.26 45.59
CA ALA A 577 -17.48 17.37 45.95
C ALA A 577 -17.77 16.69 47.29
N LEU A 578 -18.68 17.27 48.07
CA LEU A 578 -19.17 16.67 49.32
C LEU A 578 -20.42 15.81 49.13
N VAL A 579 -21.07 15.91 47.97
CA VAL A 579 -22.28 15.16 47.62
C VAL A 579 -22.00 14.35 46.35
N GLY A 580 -22.19 13.04 46.40
CA GLY A 580 -21.93 12.14 45.28
C GLY A 580 -23.01 12.22 44.22
N ILE A 581 -24.11 11.49 44.44
CA ILE A 581 -25.19 11.30 43.47
C ILE A 581 -26.50 11.86 44.03
N SER A 582 -27.19 12.69 43.25
CA SER A 582 -28.49 13.28 43.57
C SER A 582 -29.53 12.87 42.54
N ILE A 583 -30.58 12.18 42.98
CA ILE A 583 -31.63 11.60 42.13
C ILE A 583 -32.98 12.22 42.49
N GLU A 584 -33.70 12.76 41.50
CA GLU A 584 -35.02 13.37 41.71
C GLU A 584 -36.05 12.85 40.71
N ASP A 585 -37.26 12.49 41.17
CA ASP A 585 -38.39 12.08 40.31
C ASP A 585 -38.09 10.89 39.38
N VAL A 586 -37.57 9.79 39.94
CA VAL A 586 -37.38 8.51 39.25
C VAL A 586 -38.49 7.52 39.61
N ARG A 587 -39.02 6.79 38.63
CA ARG A 587 -40.14 5.84 38.87
C ARG A 587 -39.68 4.46 39.35
N TYR A 588 -38.68 3.88 38.70
CA TYR A 588 -38.02 2.64 39.10
C TYR A 588 -36.51 2.87 39.12
N LEU A 589 -35.90 2.70 40.29
CA LEU A 589 -34.46 2.92 40.51
C LEU A 589 -33.79 1.61 40.91
N SER A 590 -32.68 1.27 40.24
CA SER A 590 -31.76 0.20 40.61
C SER A 590 -30.35 0.77 40.75
N VAL A 591 -29.73 0.55 41.91
CA VAL A 591 -28.37 1.01 42.23
C VAL A 591 -27.55 -0.18 42.71
N SER A 592 -26.58 -0.61 41.90
CA SER A 592 -25.77 -1.80 42.14
C SER A 592 -24.27 -1.57 41.95
N GLU A 593 -23.45 -2.27 42.73
CA GLU A 593 -21.99 -2.38 42.51
C GLU A 593 -21.23 -1.04 42.47
N ASN A 594 -21.79 0.06 42.99
CA ASN A 594 -21.12 1.36 42.98
C ASN A 594 -20.15 1.47 44.16
N ASN A 595 -18.97 2.06 43.93
CA ASN A 595 -17.98 2.38 44.96
C ASN A 595 -17.97 3.89 45.22
N LEU A 596 -18.36 4.32 46.42
CA LEU A 596 -18.43 5.72 46.81
C LEU A 596 -17.59 5.94 48.07
N SER A 597 -16.58 6.81 47.98
CA SER A 597 -15.69 7.09 49.11
C SER A 597 -15.43 8.59 49.34
N GLY A 598 -15.26 8.98 50.60
CA GLY A 598 -14.80 10.33 50.97
C GLY A 598 -15.85 11.42 50.79
N LEU A 599 -17.13 11.09 50.96
CA LEU A 599 -18.27 11.99 50.76
C LEU A 599 -18.98 12.33 52.07
N ASN A 600 -19.68 13.47 52.10
CA ASN A 600 -20.57 13.77 53.23
C ASN A 600 -21.90 13.04 53.09
N ILE A 601 -22.47 13.09 51.88
CA ILE A 601 -23.67 12.36 51.49
C ILE A 601 -23.37 11.62 50.19
N ALA A 602 -23.47 10.30 50.20
CA ALA A 602 -23.12 9.49 49.03
C ALA A 602 -24.23 9.50 47.98
N ILE A 603 -25.46 9.08 48.36
CA ILE A 603 -26.61 9.06 47.46
C ILE A 603 -27.83 9.73 48.13
N THR A 604 -28.44 10.70 47.43
CA THR A 604 -29.70 11.32 47.83
C THR A 604 -30.79 10.98 46.80
N VAL A 605 -31.97 10.57 47.28
CA VAL A 605 -33.15 10.26 46.46
C VAL A 605 -34.36 11.06 46.92
N ASP A 606 -34.86 11.93 46.05
CA ASP A 606 -35.96 12.86 46.30
C ASP A 606 -37.14 12.66 45.31
N GLU A 607 -38.34 13.06 45.73
CA GLU A 607 -39.54 13.15 44.89
C GLU A 607 -40.18 14.53 45.02
N SER A 608 -40.36 15.22 43.87
CA SER A 608 -41.02 16.54 43.86
C SER A 608 -42.53 16.42 44.09
N ASN A 609 -43.11 15.28 43.69
CA ASN A 609 -44.51 14.94 43.89
C ASN A 609 -44.62 13.57 44.57
N THR A 610 -45.39 13.50 45.66
CA THR A 610 -45.60 12.24 46.38
C THR A 610 -46.16 11.14 45.47
N GLY A 611 -45.44 10.02 45.36
CA GLY A 611 -45.83 8.86 44.55
C GLY A 611 -45.30 8.87 43.12
N SER A 612 -44.35 9.75 42.80
CA SER A 612 -43.56 9.68 41.56
C SER A 612 -42.76 8.37 41.50
N MET A 613 -42.17 7.98 42.63
CA MET A 613 -41.38 6.75 42.76
C MET A 613 -42.26 5.55 43.14
N GLN A 614 -41.98 4.39 42.54
CA GLN A 614 -42.65 3.11 42.82
C GLN A 614 -41.74 2.14 43.59
N SER A 615 -40.48 2.04 43.19
CA SER A 615 -39.46 1.26 43.89
C SER A 615 -38.06 1.80 43.70
N ALA A 616 -37.21 1.58 44.70
CA ALA A 616 -35.77 1.79 44.65
C ALA A 616 -35.04 0.62 45.32
N THR A 617 -34.06 0.05 44.64
CA THR A 617 -33.20 -1.03 45.15
C THR A 617 -31.76 -0.52 45.24
N PHE A 618 -31.10 -0.83 46.36
CA PHE A 618 -29.68 -0.55 46.61
C PHE A 618 -29.03 -1.86 47.02
N ASP A 619 -28.29 -2.48 46.11
CA ASP A 619 -27.70 -3.81 46.30
C ASP A 619 -26.19 -3.77 46.00
N ASP A 620 -25.36 -4.47 46.77
CA ASP A 620 -23.91 -4.63 46.51
C ASP A 620 -23.08 -3.35 46.33
N ASN A 621 -23.50 -2.22 46.90
CA ASN A 621 -22.72 -0.97 46.85
C ASN A 621 -21.71 -0.90 48.01
N SER A 622 -20.57 -0.25 47.77
CA SER A 622 -19.52 0.02 48.76
C SER A 622 -19.48 1.49 49.13
N PHE A 623 -19.70 1.79 50.42
CA PHE A 623 -19.62 3.10 51.01
C PHE A 623 -18.47 3.15 52.02
N THR A 624 -17.42 3.92 51.72
CA THR A 624 -16.27 4.06 52.62
C THR A 624 -16.02 5.53 52.97
N GLU A 625 -15.61 5.82 54.21
CA GLU A 625 -15.33 7.20 54.64
C GLU A 625 -16.50 8.20 54.41
N ILE A 626 -17.73 7.80 54.73
CA ILE A 626 -18.92 8.66 54.61
C ILE A 626 -19.22 9.39 55.93
N ASP A 627 -19.34 10.73 55.89
CA ASP A 627 -19.50 11.52 57.12
C ASP A 627 -20.93 11.50 57.72
N THR A 628 -21.98 11.64 56.90
CA THR A 628 -23.36 11.80 57.40
C THR A 628 -24.27 10.66 56.96
N TYR A 629 -24.57 10.55 55.66
CA TYR A 629 -25.51 9.55 55.15
C TYR A 629 -24.96 8.87 53.91
N ALA A 630 -24.93 7.54 53.91
CA ALA A 630 -24.66 6.77 52.71
C ALA A 630 -25.86 6.81 51.77
N ILE A 631 -27.07 6.63 52.32
CA ILE A 631 -28.32 6.68 51.55
C ILE A 631 -29.29 7.61 52.26
N GLU A 632 -29.66 8.71 51.60
CA GLU A 632 -30.62 9.69 52.10
C GLU A 632 -31.88 9.70 51.23
N VAL A 633 -33.03 9.37 51.84
CA VAL A 633 -34.34 9.33 51.17
C VAL A 633 -35.36 10.16 51.97
N PRO A 634 -35.30 11.50 51.90
CA PRO A 634 -35.97 12.37 52.86
C PRO A 634 -37.48 12.55 52.62
N THR A 635 -37.96 12.38 51.39
CA THR A 635 -39.32 12.77 50.97
C THR A 635 -40.17 11.61 50.43
N VAL A 636 -39.55 10.47 50.10
CA VAL A 636 -40.24 9.31 49.51
C VAL A 636 -41.10 8.62 50.57
N THR A 637 -42.43 8.64 50.39
CA THR A 637 -43.38 8.16 51.42
C THR A 637 -44.37 7.08 50.94
N GLY A 638 -44.17 6.54 49.73
CA GLY A 638 -45.07 5.52 49.14
C GLY A 638 -44.40 4.47 48.24
N ALA A 639 -43.08 4.52 48.06
CA ALA A 639 -42.32 3.55 47.28
C ALA A 639 -41.76 2.44 48.17
N THR A 640 -41.49 1.26 47.60
CA THR A 640 -40.70 0.24 48.29
C THR A 640 -39.22 0.55 48.08
N VAL A 641 -38.53 0.96 49.14
CA VAL A 641 -37.08 1.19 49.12
C VAL A 641 -36.40 0.04 49.86
N SER A 642 -35.60 -0.76 49.18
CA SER A 642 -34.85 -1.87 49.77
C SER A 642 -33.34 -1.63 49.70
N VAL A 643 -32.65 -1.94 50.80
CA VAL A 643 -31.20 -1.80 50.94
C VAL A 643 -30.67 -3.15 51.39
N ASN A 644 -29.97 -3.89 50.54
CA ASN A 644 -29.45 -5.22 50.84
C ASN A 644 -27.99 -5.36 50.40
N GLN A 645 -27.22 -6.21 51.06
CA GLN A 645 -25.87 -6.61 50.66
C GLN A 645 -24.91 -5.44 50.41
N ASN A 646 -25.11 -4.28 51.04
CA ASN A 646 -24.19 -3.15 50.89
C ASN A 646 -23.10 -3.18 51.97
N TRP A 647 -21.92 -2.68 51.64
CA TRP A 647 -20.85 -2.41 52.59
C TRP A 647 -20.86 -0.94 53.03
N PHE A 648 -20.92 -0.70 54.35
CA PHE A 648 -20.95 0.67 54.91
C PHE A 648 -19.64 1.08 55.60
N GLY A 649 -18.55 0.32 55.39
CA GLY A 649 -17.27 0.55 56.08
C GLY A 649 -17.29 0.15 57.56
N THR A 650 -18.34 -0.53 58.03
CA THR A 650 -18.50 -0.94 59.43
C THR A 650 -19.41 -2.16 59.54
N THR A 651 -19.14 -3.03 60.51
CA THR A 651 -19.98 -4.20 60.85
C THR A 651 -21.03 -3.88 61.93
N ASN A 652 -21.02 -2.66 62.48
CA ASN A 652 -21.95 -2.26 63.53
C ASN A 652 -23.32 -1.88 62.94
N ILE A 653 -24.30 -2.77 63.09
CA ILE A 653 -25.67 -2.57 62.59
C ILE A 653 -26.35 -1.27 63.07
N SER A 654 -26.01 -0.79 64.27
CA SER A 654 -26.56 0.49 64.77
C SER A 654 -25.97 1.67 64.01
N ALA A 655 -24.68 1.61 63.67
CA ALA A 655 -24.03 2.63 62.85
C ALA A 655 -24.55 2.58 61.40
N ILE A 656 -24.72 1.39 60.83
CA ILE A 656 -25.33 1.20 59.50
C ILE A 656 -26.73 1.83 59.45
N SER A 657 -27.56 1.56 60.47
CA SER A 657 -28.91 2.13 60.53
C SER A 657 -28.93 3.67 60.69
N GLU A 658 -27.87 4.26 61.26
CA GLU A 658 -27.72 5.72 61.36
C GLU A 658 -27.26 6.36 60.04
N MET A 659 -26.54 5.60 59.19
CA MET A 659 -26.08 6.05 57.86
C MET A 659 -27.16 6.01 56.78
N ILE A 660 -28.32 5.37 57.06
CA ILE A 660 -29.47 5.30 56.17
C ILE A 660 -30.60 6.17 56.73
N GLN A 661 -31.02 7.18 55.97
CA GLN A 661 -32.14 8.05 56.34
C GLN A 661 -33.34 7.79 55.43
N GLY A 662 -34.52 7.52 55.99
CA GLY A 662 -35.78 7.40 55.26
C GLY A 662 -36.62 6.19 55.68
N ASP A 663 -37.80 6.03 55.08
CA ASP A 663 -38.64 4.82 55.25
C ASP A 663 -38.12 3.70 54.33
N THR A 664 -37.08 2.99 54.78
CA THR A 664 -36.38 1.96 54.00
C THR A 664 -36.48 0.58 54.64
N GLN A 665 -36.48 -0.46 53.82
CA GLN A 665 -36.39 -1.85 54.23
C GLN A 665 -34.92 -2.27 54.19
N ILE A 666 -34.29 -2.30 55.36
CA ILE A 666 -32.90 -2.74 55.52
C ILE A 666 -32.90 -4.27 55.63
N GLY A 667 -32.39 -4.95 54.60
CA GLY A 667 -32.15 -6.39 54.58
C GLY A 667 -30.80 -6.76 55.21
N GLU A 668 -30.29 -7.95 54.87
CA GLU A 668 -28.94 -8.37 55.28
C GLU A 668 -27.90 -7.43 54.67
N GLN A 669 -26.91 -7.01 55.47
CA GLN A 669 -25.74 -6.26 55.00
C GLN A 669 -24.51 -7.13 55.23
N TRP A 670 -23.43 -6.88 54.47
CA TRP A 670 -22.18 -7.60 54.65
C TRP A 670 -21.73 -7.55 56.14
N ASN A 671 -21.51 -8.72 56.77
CA ASN A 671 -20.96 -8.94 58.11
C ASN A 671 -21.81 -8.52 59.35
N SER A 672 -23.09 -8.91 59.45
CA SER A 672 -24.03 -8.45 60.50
C SER A 672 -24.44 -9.43 61.63
N TRP A 673 -23.72 -10.54 61.89
CA TRP A 673 -24.06 -11.53 62.94
C TRP A 673 -23.37 -11.25 64.31
N PRO A 674 -24.02 -11.44 65.48
CA PRO A 674 -23.40 -11.20 66.79
C PRO A 674 -22.69 -12.43 67.40
N GLY A 675 -21.37 -12.31 67.67
CA GLY A 675 -20.52 -13.25 68.45
C GLY A 675 -19.07 -12.73 68.57
N GLU A 676 -18.20 -13.37 69.39
CA GLU A 676 -16.73 -13.13 69.28
C GLU A 676 -16.26 -13.87 68.03
N ASP A 677 -15.59 -13.15 67.16
CA ASP A 677 -15.06 -13.57 65.87
C ASP A 677 -13.55 -13.28 65.95
N THR A 678 -12.75 -14.33 66.16
CA THR A 678 -11.33 -14.24 66.50
C THR A 678 -10.47 -13.88 65.29
N ASP A 679 -10.90 -14.19 64.08
CA ASP A 679 -10.20 -13.94 62.81
C ASP A 679 -10.86 -12.84 61.95
N ASN A 680 -11.99 -12.28 62.40
CA ASN A 680 -12.74 -11.18 61.78
C ASN A 680 -13.27 -11.51 60.38
N ASP A 681 -13.67 -12.76 60.13
CA ASP A 681 -14.13 -13.19 58.82
C ASP A 681 -15.65 -13.01 58.58
N GLY A 682 -16.39 -12.62 59.62
CA GLY A 682 -17.84 -12.44 59.57
C GLY A 682 -18.64 -13.57 60.22
N TRP A 683 -17.99 -14.66 60.64
CA TRP A 683 -18.58 -15.76 61.40
C TRP A 683 -18.04 -15.76 62.84
N ALA A 684 -18.91 -16.04 63.83
CA ALA A 684 -18.47 -16.09 65.21
C ALA A 684 -17.77 -17.43 65.50
N ASP A 685 -16.76 -17.45 66.40
CA ASP A 685 -15.94 -18.62 66.79
C ASP A 685 -16.74 -19.92 67.10
N GLU A 686 -18.02 -19.81 67.50
CA GLU A 686 -18.87 -20.96 67.81
C GLU A 686 -19.57 -21.57 66.58
N PHE A 687 -19.53 -20.86 65.46
CA PHE A 687 -20.04 -21.24 64.13
C PHE A 687 -18.94 -21.29 63.06
N ASP A 688 -17.75 -20.79 63.40
CA ASP A 688 -16.51 -20.86 62.63
C ASP A 688 -16.13 -22.32 62.31
N LEU A 689 -16.22 -22.67 61.03
CA LEU A 689 -15.85 -23.94 60.42
C LEU A 689 -14.34 -24.03 60.21
N CYS A 690 -13.66 -22.90 60.02
CA CYS A 690 -12.25 -22.80 59.68
C CYS A 690 -11.46 -21.73 60.46
N SER A 691 -11.13 -22.05 61.72
CA SER A 691 -10.46 -21.10 62.60
C SER A 691 -9.14 -20.53 62.06
N GLY A 692 -9.10 -19.22 61.97
CA GLY A 692 -7.99 -18.40 61.45
C GLY A 692 -8.17 -17.92 60.01
N HIS A 693 -9.28 -18.28 59.35
CA HIS A 693 -9.52 -18.09 57.92
C HIS A 693 -11.00 -17.73 57.66
N ASN A 694 -11.34 -17.37 56.42
CA ASN A 694 -12.69 -16.91 56.10
C ASN A 694 -13.61 -18.03 55.63
N ASP A 695 -14.64 -18.33 56.41
CA ASP A 695 -15.66 -19.37 56.20
C ASP A 695 -16.59 -19.12 55.02
N ALA A 696 -16.73 -17.87 54.58
CA ALA A 696 -17.53 -17.54 53.40
C ALA A 696 -16.78 -17.82 52.08
N VAL A 697 -15.48 -18.13 52.16
CA VAL A 697 -14.66 -18.49 51.01
C VAL A 697 -14.60 -20.01 50.96
N ASP A 698 -15.45 -20.55 50.10
CA ASP A 698 -15.62 -21.98 49.80
C ASP A 698 -15.78 -22.05 48.28
N VAL A 699 -14.65 -21.99 47.59
CA VAL A 699 -14.55 -21.73 46.14
C VAL A 699 -15.13 -22.88 45.32
N ASP A 700 -14.99 -24.12 45.79
CA ASP A 700 -15.53 -25.32 45.17
C ASP A 700 -16.88 -25.79 45.74
N ALA A 701 -17.36 -25.12 46.80
CA ALA A 701 -18.64 -25.37 47.44
C ALA A 701 -18.82 -26.82 47.95
N ASP A 702 -17.72 -27.51 48.25
CA ASP A 702 -17.74 -28.87 48.79
C ASP A 702 -18.23 -28.90 50.26
N GLY A 703 -18.33 -27.72 50.87
CA GLY A 703 -18.77 -27.47 52.23
C GLY A 703 -17.63 -27.37 53.25
N ILE A 704 -16.38 -27.27 52.80
CA ILE A 704 -15.18 -27.03 53.59
C ILE A 704 -14.57 -25.68 53.15
N PRO A 705 -14.50 -24.67 54.02
CA PRO A 705 -13.91 -23.39 53.63
C PRO A 705 -12.42 -23.50 53.25
N ASP A 706 -12.00 -22.77 52.21
CA ASP A 706 -10.69 -22.81 51.54
C ASP A 706 -9.50 -22.74 52.50
N GLY A 707 -9.62 -21.94 53.56
CA GLY A 707 -8.55 -21.79 54.56
C GLY A 707 -8.19 -23.08 55.30
N CYS A 708 -9.12 -24.04 55.29
CA CYS A 708 -9.02 -25.36 55.90
C CYS A 708 -9.15 -26.47 54.87
N ASP A 709 -9.35 -26.11 53.61
CA ASP A 709 -9.30 -27.02 52.50
C ASP A 709 -7.86 -27.25 52.05
N SER A 710 -7.53 -28.52 51.85
CA SER A 710 -6.25 -28.95 51.30
C SER A 710 -6.29 -29.20 49.79
N LEU A 711 -7.48 -29.13 49.18
CA LEU A 711 -7.80 -29.41 47.80
C LEU A 711 -8.95 -28.50 47.36
N ILE A 712 -8.64 -27.23 47.11
CA ILE A 712 -9.57 -26.30 46.47
C ILE A 712 -9.69 -26.71 44.99
N ASP A 713 -10.89 -27.04 44.53
CA ASP A 713 -11.22 -27.62 43.22
C ASP A 713 -12.48 -26.94 42.63
N SER A 714 -12.34 -25.68 42.21
CA SER A 714 -13.39 -24.72 41.82
C SER A 714 -14.47 -25.26 40.88
N ASP A 715 -14.11 -26.22 40.03
CA ASP A 715 -14.98 -26.78 39.01
C ASP A 715 -15.33 -28.27 39.24
N ASP A 716 -14.83 -28.88 40.32
CA ASP A 716 -15.18 -30.22 40.81
C ASP A 716 -14.68 -31.34 39.86
N ASP A 717 -13.52 -31.14 39.22
CA ASP A 717 -12.95 -32.03 38.20
C ASP A 717 -11.90 -33.02 38.73
N SER A 718 -11.58 -32.94 40.03
CA SER A 718 -10.55 -33.68 40.77
C SER A 718 -9.11 -33.18 40.62
N ILE A 719 -8.90 -32.01 40.01
CA ILE A 719 -7.65 -31.27 39.93
C ILE A 719 -7.79 -30.02 40.81
N SER A 720 -6.75 -29.69 41.58
CA SER A 720 -6.84 -28.52 42.47
C SER A 720 -6.50 -27.25 41.69
N ASP A 721 -7.20 -26.15 41.97
CA ASP A 721 -7.02 -24.79 41.42
C ASP A 721 -5.56 -24.36 41.22
N GLY A 722 -4.67 -24.74 42.13
CA GLY A 722 -3.26 -24.36 42.07
C GLY A 722 -2.44 -25.07 40.98
N VAL A 723 -3.01 -26.12 40.36
CA VAL A 723 -2.42 -26.88 39.25
C VAL A 723 -3.41 -27.07 38.10
N ASP A 724 -4.64 -26.59 38.25
CA ASP A 724 -5.70 -26.64 37.26
C ASP A 724 -5.51 -25.53 36.22
N ASN A 725 -5.43 -25.90 34.95
CA ASN A 725 -5.35 -24.97 33.83
C ASN A 725 -6.73 -24.50 33.33
N CYS A 726 -7.84 -25.10 33.79
CA CYS A 726 -9.20 -24.66 33.53
C CYS A 726 -10.06 -24.55 34.78
N LEU A 727 -9.68 -23.60 35.63
CA LEU A 727 -10.26 -23.26 36.94
C LEU A 727 -11.81 -23.25 37.06
N THR A 728 -12.57 -23.19 35.97
CA THR A 728 -14.04 -23.14 36.03
C THR A 728 -14.72 -24.18 35.14
N GLN A 729 -13.95 -25.04 34.46
CA GLN A 729 -14.47 -26.01 33.50
C GLN A 729 -13.78 -27.37 33.61
N GLN A 730 -14.57 -28.40 33.95
CA GLN A 730 -14.04 -29.73 34.27
C GLN A 730 -13.20 -30.35 33.16
N ASN A 731 -11.88 -30.44 33.35
CA ASN A 731 -10.93 -31.01 32.41
C ASN A 731 -9.87 -31.89 33.11
N THR A 732 -10.29 -33.05 33.62
CA THR A 732 -9.44 -33.93 34.45
C THR A 732 -8.16 -34.43 33.76
N ASP A 733 -8.05 -34.28 32.44
CA ASP A 733 -6.85 -34.58 31.65
C ASP A 733 -5.85 -33.43 31.53
N GLN A 734 -6.24 -32.20 31.88
CA GLN A 734 -5.41 -31.00 31.93
C GLN A 734 -4.69 -30.77 30.60
N ALA A 735 -5.42 -30.99 29.50
CA ALA A 735 -4.93 -30.74 28.17
C ALA A 735 -4.61 -29.23 28.03
N ASN A 736 -3.44 -28.94 27.47
CA ASN A 736 -2.90 -27.60 27.25
C ASN A 736 -1.95 -27.73 26.06
N HIS A 737 -2.51 -27.56 24.87
CA HIS A 737 -1.86 -27.85 23.61
C HIS A 737 -0.73 -26.87 23.34
N ASP A 738 -0.98 -25.57 23.47
CA ASP A 738 -0.02 -24.49 23.24
C ASP A 738 0.96 -24.21 24.40
N GLY A 739 0.64 -24.71 25.59
CA GLY A 739 1.43 -24.57 26.81
C GLY A 739 1.29 -23.22 27.51
N ASP A 740 0.19 -22.49 27.29
CA ASP A 740 -0.07 -21.21 27.91
C ASP A 740 -0.65 -21.35 29.35
N VAL A 741 -1.32 -20.33 29.89
CA VAL A 741 -1.88 -20.37 31.25
C VAL A 741 -3.29 -20.95 31.32
N TYR A 742 -3.98 -21.09 30.19
CA TYR A 742 -5.29 -21.71 30.06
C TYR A 742 -5.12 -23.15 29.58
N GLY A 743 -6.20 -23.94 29.54
CA GLY A 743 -6.19 -25.29 29.00
C GLY A 743 -7.21 -25.42 27.90
N ASP A 744 -7.10 -26.46 27.08
CA ASP A 744 -7.87 -26.63 25.83
C ASP A 744 -9.40 -26.48 25.99
N LEU A 745 -9.93 -26.69 27.19
CA LEU A 745 -11.36 -26.61 27.45
C LEU A 745 -11.84 -25.16 27.70
N CYS A 746 -10.94 -24.30 28.16
CA CYS A 746 -11.21 -22.94 28.64
C CYS A 746 -10.36 -21.87 27.96
N ASP A 747 -9.45 -22.28 27.10
CA ASP A 747 -8.90 -21.44 26.06
C ASP A 747 -9.95 -21.28 24.94
N SER A 748 -9.85 -20.18 24.21
CA SER A 748 -10.67 -19.92 23.03
C SER A 748 -9.88 -20.01 21.73
N ASP A 749 -8.57 -20.24 21.83
CA ASP A 749 -7.57 -20.33 20.75
C ASP A 749 -6.51 -21.34 21.20
N ASP A 750 -6.84 -22.63 21.08
CA ASP A 750 -6.12 -23.77 21.67
C ASP A 750 -4.67 -23.93 21.16
N ASP A 751 -4.34 -23.36 20.00
CA ASP A 751 -3.02 -23.42 19.38
C ASP A 751 -2.30 -22.05 19.23
N ASN A 752 -2.99 -20.97 19.61
CA ASN A 752 -2.53 -19.59 19.67
C ASN A 752 -2.08 -19.03 18.31
N ASP A 753 -2.71 -19.46 17.21
CA ASP A 753 -2.49 -18.94 15.85
C ASP A 753 -3.24 -17.60 15.60
N GLY A 754 -4.11 -17.23 16.54
CA GLY A 754 -4.94 -16.03 16.60
C GLY A 754 -6.39 -16.27 16.19
N MET A 755 -6.77 -17.44 15.67
CA MET A 755 -8.14 -17.81 15.31
C MET A 755 -8.85 -18.32 16.55
N LEU A 756 -10.09 -17.89 16.74
CA LEU A 756 -10.87 -18.47 17.81
C LEU A 756 -11.37 -19.84 17.35
N ASP A 757 -11.34 -20.86 18.21
CA ASP A 757 -11.86 -22.19 17.87
C ASP A 757 -13.33 -22.10 17.44
N THR A 758 -14.10 -21.27 18.15
CA THR A 758 -15.53 -21.03 17.89
C THR A 758 -15.96 -19.59 18.13
N GLU A 759 -16.91 -19.09 17.34
CA GLU A 759 -17.62 -17.84 17.59
C GLU A 759 -19.14 -18.07 17.44
N ASN A 760 -19.94 -17.62 18.41
CA ASN A 760 -21.40 -17.83 18.43
C ASN A 760 -21.87 -19.30 18.32
N GLY A 761 -20.98 -20.26 18.63
CA GLY A 761 -21.24 -21.70 18.54
C GLY A 761 -21.04 -22.31 17.15
N GLU A 762 -20.45 -21.56 16.21
CA GLU A 762 -19.95 -22.05 14.92
C GLU A 762 -18.43 -22.22 15.01
N GLN A 763 -17.91 -23.31 14.44
CA GLN A 763 -16.48 -23.60 14.40
C GLN A 763 -15.84 -22.68 13.36
N LEU A 764 -14.88 -21.85 13.80
CA LEU A 764 -14.15 -20.93 12.93
C LEU A 764 -12.82 -21.53 12.52
N ASP A 765 -12.13 -22.18 13.45
CA ASP A 765 -10.87 -22.88 13.20
C ASP A 765 -11.13 -24.36 12.85
N MET A 766 -10.67 -24.78 11.67
CA MET A 766 -10.72 -26.17 11.21
C MET A 766 -9.63 -27.06 11.83
N CYS A 767 -8.59 -26.45 12.38
CA CYS A 767 -7.48 -27.05 13.11
C CYS A 767 -7.29 -26.50 14.54
N PRO A 768 -8.30 -26.54 15.45
CA PRO A 768 -8.21 -25.92 16.79
C PRO A 768 -6.98 -26.34 17.63
N GLN A 769 -6.46 -27.55 17.41
CA GLN A 769 -5.25 -28.03 18.08
C GLN A 769 -4.11 -28.18 17.07
N GLY A 770 -3.87 -27.11 16.33
CA GLY A 770 -2.98 -27.04 15.19
C GLY A 770 -1.50 -26.87 15.56
N HIS A 771 -0.69 -26.42 14.61
CA HIS A 771 0.75 -26.43 14.73
C HIS A 771 1.15 -25.18 15.50
N LEU A 772 1.95 -25.30 16.54
CA LEU A 772 2.24 -24.12 17.36
C LEU A 772 3.27 -23.17 16.73
N GLY A 773 3.14 -21.87 17.04
CA GLY A 773 4.20 -20.88 16.87
C GLY A 773 4.31 -20.26 15.47
N TRP A 774 3.21 -20.24 14.73
CA TRP A 774 3.02 -19.40 13.54
C TRP A 774 1.96 -18.33 13.83
N VAL A 775 1.73 -17.45 12.87
CA VAL A 775 0.67 -16.44 12.94
C VAL A 775 -0.04 -16.44 11.61
N ARG A 776 -1.36 -16.28 11.63
CA ARG A 776 -2.16 -16.24 10.41
C ARG A 776 -1.79 -15.07 9.51
N THR A 777 -1.49 -15.40 8.27
CA THR A 777 -1.21 -14.47 7.18
C THR A 777 -1.68 -15.14 5.89
N GLN A 778 -1.94 -14.35 4.86
CA GLN A 778 -2.28 -14.86 3.51
C GLN A 778 -1.22 -15.79 2.89
N VAL A 779 -0.05 -15.95 3.52
CA VAL A 779 1.03 -16.85 3.08
C VAL A 779 1.09 -18.13 3.91
N THR A 780 0.57 -18.12 5.15
CA THR A 780 0.62 -19.25 6.10
C THR A 780 -0.74 -19.91 6.31
N ASP A 781 -1.82 -19.21 5.98
CA ASP A 781 -3.23 -19.62 6.06
C ASP A 781 -3.98 -18.84 4.94
N PRO A 782 -3.92 -19.34 3.68
CA PRO A 782 -4.40 -18.62 2.50
C PRO A 782 -5.92 -18.48 2.45
N ASP A 783 -6.64 -19.54 2.79
CA ASP A 783 -8.10 -19.65 2.80
C ASP A 783 -8.75 -19.16 4.11
N ASN A 784 -7.92 -18.92 5.13
CA ASN A 784 -8.30 -18.31 6.40
C ASN A 784 -9.25 -19.22 7.20
N ASP A 785 -8.91 -20.50 7.28
CA ASP A 785 -9.64 -21.53 8.01
C ASP A 785 -9.00 -21.93 9.36
N GLY A 786 -7.83 -21.36 9.68
CA GLY A 786 -7.09 -21.62 10.92
C GLY A 786 -6.09 -22.78 10.83
N CYS A 787 -5.93 -23.39 9.65
CA CYS A 787 -4.97 -24.45 9.43
C CYS A 787 -3.68 -23.90 8.78
N HIS A 788 -2.52 -24.33 9.29
CA HIS A 788 -1.25 -23.96 8.66
C HIS A 788 -1.07 -24.72 7.34
N ASN A 789 -1.04 -23.98 6.22
CA ASN A 789 -0.94 -24.53 4.86
C ASN A 789 0.06 -25.70 4.66
N TYR A 790 1.31 -25.53 5.06
CA TYR A 790 2.32 -26.58 4.80
C TYR A 790 2.26 -27.78 5.75
N HIS A 791 1.61 -27.66 6.90
CA HIS A 791 1.76 -28.60 8.02
C HIS A 791 0.48 -29.36 8.33
N GLU A 792 -0.69 -28.81 7.98
CA GLU A 792 -1.98 -29.19 8.57
C GLU A 792 -3.12 -29.17 7.58
N ASP A 793 -3.05 -28.27 6.61
CA ASP A 793 -3.95 -28.22 5.49
C ASP A 793 -3.38 -29.01 4.30
N ASP A 794 -4.24 -29.73 3.60
CA ASP A 794 -3.89 -30.46 2.37
C ASP A 794 -4.71 -29.91 1.16
N ASP A 795 -5.47 -28.82 1.32
CA ASP A 795 -6.37 -28.16 0.36
C ASP A 795 -6.39 -26.62 0.60
N ASP A 796 -5.28 -25.97 0.25
CA ASP A 796 -4.90 -24.58 0.62
C ASP A 796 -5.89 -23.46 0.19
N ASP A 797 -6.84 -23.74 -0.71
CA ASP A 797 -7.88 -22.79 -1.16
C ASP A 797 -9.33 -23.29 -1.00
N ASN A 798 -9.47 -24.50 -0.43
CA ASN A 798 -10.71 -25.16 -0.08
C ASN A 798 -11.67 -25.34 -1.27
N ASP A 799 -11.14 -25.67 -2.44
CA ASP A 799 -11.92 -25.97 -3.65
C ASP A 799 -12.38 -27.46 -3.72
N GLY A 800 -11.85 -28.30 -2.83
CA GLY A 800 -12.12 -29.73 -2.73
C GLY A 800 -11.13 -30.64 -3.47
N ILE A 801 -10.05 -30.09 -4.04
CA ILE A 801 -8.94 -30.78 -4.69
C ILE A 801 -7.70 -30.62 -3.80
N LEU A 802 -7.05 -31.75 -3.47
CA LEU A 802 -5.87 -31.69 -2.60
C LEU A 802 -4.68 -31.06 -3.32
N ASP A 803 -3.86 -30.29 -2.61
CA ASP A 803 -2.65 -29.61 -3.11
C ASP A 803 -1.76 -30.47 -4.01
N ASP A 804 -1.57 -31.74 -3.65
CA ASP A 804 -0.70 -32.69 -4.38
C ASP A 804 -1.20 -33.01 -5.81
N VAL A 805 -2.48 -32.77 -6.08
CA VAL A 805 -3.15 -33.02 -7.36
C VAL A 805 -3.74 -31.76 -8.01
N ASP A 806 -3.74 -30.64 -7.28
CA ASP A 806 -4.15 -29.32 -7.74
C ASP A 806 -3.00 -28.58 -8.45
N LEU A 807 -3.24 -28.07 -9.66
CA LEU A 807 -2.30 -27.21 -10.40
C LEU A 807 -2.30 -25.77 -9.91
N CYS A 808 -3.38 -25.35 -9.26
CA CYS A 808 -3.64 -24.03 -8.71
C CYS A 808 -3.89 -24.08 -7.20
N GLN A 809 -2.99 -24.76 -6.48
CA GLN A 809 -2.95 -24.93 -5.01
C GLN A 809 -3.32 -23.70 -4.15
N ARG A 810 -3.35 -22.48 -4.69
CA ARG A 810 -3.66 -21.25 -3.96
C ARG A 810 -4.46 -20.29 -4.83
N SER A 811 -5.76 -20.52 -4.95
CA SER A 811 -6.63 -19.59 -5.64
C SER A 811 -6.79 -18.25 -4.93
N ILE A 812 -7.03 -17.22 -5.74
CA ILE A 812 -7.49 -15.91 -5.27
C ILE A 812 -8.97 -15.98 -4.89
N GLN A 813 -9.74 -16.88 -5.51
CA GLN A 813 -11.14 -17.13 -5.19
C GLN A 813 -11.21 -18.34 -4.26
N LEU A 814 -11.41 -18.09 -2.98
CA LEU A 814 -11.44 -19.12 -1.95
C LEU A 814 -12.85 -19.73 -1.82
N ASN A 815 -12.96 -20.97 -1.34
CA ASN A 815 -14.22 -21.65 -1.01
C ASN A 815 -15.18 -21.87 -2.20
N TRP A 816 -14.67 -22.39 -3.31
CA TRP A 816 -15.48 -22.86 -4.44
C TRP A 816 -15.52 -24.40 -4.45
N GLU A 817 -16.15 -25.03 -5.44
CA GLU A 817 -16.13 -26.50 -5.56
C GLU A 817 -15.60 -26.83 -6.95
N SER A 818 -14.47 -27.54 -7.09
CA SER A 818 -14.02 -28.05 -8.38
C SER A 818 -15.04 -29.05 -8.93
N ASN A 819 -15.67 -28.65 -10.03
CA ASN A 819 -16.69 -29.43 -10.71
C ASN A 819 -16.80 -28.94 -12.17
N GLN A 820 -17.44 -29.76 -13.01
CA GLN A 820 -17.59 -29.53 -14.46
C GLN A 820 -18.25 -28.20 -14.91
N SER A 821 -18.63 -27.29 -14.01
CA SER A 821 -19.14 -25.96 -14.34
C SER A 821 -18.29 -24.80 -13.83
N THR A 822 -17.22 -25.09 -13.11
CA THR A 822 -16.29 -24.12 -12.51
C THR A 822 -14.82 -24.52 -12.68
N ASP A 823 -14.55 -25.78 -13.00
CA ASP A 823 -13.25 -26.35 -13.38
C ASP A 823 -13.58 -27.46 -14.41
N TYR A 824 -13.50 -27.11 -15.69
CA TYR A 824 -14.03 -27.93 -16.77
C TYR A 824 -13.15 -29.15 -17.05
N ASP A 825 -11.83 -29.00 -16.98
CA ASP A 825 -10.86 -30.07 -17.21
C ASP A 825 -10.47 -30.88 -15.96
N GLY A 826 -10.78 -30.35 -14.78
CA GLY A 826 -10.56 -30.98 -13.48
C GLY A 826 -9.13 -30.88 -13.00
N ASP A 827 -8.40 -29.81 -13.34
CA ASP A 827 -7.01 -29.60 -12.94
C ASP A 827 -6.83 -28.86 -11.60
N GLY A 828 -7.94 -28.43 -10.97
CA GLY A 828 -7.97 -27.71 -9.69
C GLY A 828 -7.89 -26.20 -9.84
N CYS A 829 -7.87 -25.68 -11.07
CA CYS A 829 -7.91 -24.25 -11.33
C CYS A 829 -9.34 -23.81 -11.67
N ILE A 830 -9.76 -22.62 -11.22
CA ILE A 830 -11.08 -22.10 -11.58
C ILE A 830 -11.07 -21.58 -13.03
N ASP A 831 -12.08 -21.96 -13.81
CA ASP A 831 -12.38 -21.54 -15.20
C ASP A 831 -12.59 -20.01 -15.30
N ASP A 832 -11.53 -19.23 -15.10
CA ASP A 832 -11.55 -17.77 -15.19
C ASP A 832 -10.20 -17.17 -15.64
N SER A 833 -10.30 -16.04 -16.33
CA SER A 833 -9.13 -15.31 -16.87
C SER A 833 -8.05 -14.88 -15.87
N THR A 834 -8.24 -15.11 -14.56
CA THR A 834 -7.27 -14.81 -13.51
C THR A 834 -6.44 -16.02 -13.08
N GLU A 835 -6.97 -17.23 -13.22
CA GLU A 835 -6.35 -18.47 -12.75
C GLU A 835 -6.17 -19.49 -13.87
N ASP A 836 -7.26 -19.92 -14.52
CA ASP A 836 -7.22 -20.77 -15.72
C ASP A 836 -7.84 -20.09 -16.93
N ASN A 837 -7.05 -19.99 -17.99
CA ASN A 837 -7.44 -19.34 -19.23
C ASN A 837 -7.46 -20.29 -20.42
N ASP A 838 -7.45 -21.60 -20.16
CA ASP A 838 -7.45 -22.73 -21.09
C ASP A 838 -8.34 -23.84 -20.50
N ASP A 839 -9.64 -23.58 -20.39
CA ASP A 839 -10.62 -24.37 -19.61
C ASP A 839 -10.65 -25.88 -19.96
N ASP A 840 -10.20 -26.28 -21.15
CA ASP A 840 -10.14 -27.68 -21.60
C ASP A 840 -8.72 -28.27 -21.76
N ASN A 841 -7.72 -27.46 -21.41
CA ASN A 841 -6.28 -27.75 -21.36
C ASN A 841 -5.69 -28.26 -22.69
N ASP A 842 -6.19 -27.74 -23.81
CA ASP A 842 -5.74 -28.11 -25.15
C ASP A 842 -4.52 -27.29 -25.63
N ASN A 843 -4.09 -26.28 -24.86
CA ASN A 843 -3.05 -25.29 -25.14
C ASN A 843 -3.44 -24.09 -26.01
N ILE A 844 -4.73 -23.78 -26.14
CA ILE A 844 -5.27 -22.58 -26.79
C ILE A 844 -6.10 -21.79 -25.79
N ASP A 845 -5.67 -20.58 -25.45
CA ASP A 845 -6.41 -19.76 -24.49
C ASP A 845 -7.88 -19.51 -24.92
N ASP A 846 -8.84 -19.52 -23.99
CA ASP A 846 -10.29 -19.42 -24.26
C ASP A 846 -10.68 -18.21 -25.13
N ASP A 847 -9.97 -17.10 -24.98
CA ASP A 847 -10.19 -15.85 -25.72
C ASP A 847 -9.92 -16.00 -27.23
N VAL A 848 -9.13 -17.00 -27.62
CA VAL A 848 -8.77 -17.32 -28.99
C VAL A 848 -9.27 -18.69 -29.46
N ASP A 849 -9.79 -19.52 -28.56
CA ASP A 849 -10.40 -20.81 -28.83
C ASP A 849 -11.86 -20.68 -29.36
N LEU A 850 -12.22 -21.45 -30.39
CA LEU A 850 -13.59 -21.56 -30.92
C LEU A 850 -14.44 -22.64 -30.23
N CYS A 851 -13.79 -23.54 -29.50
CA CYS A 851 -14.32 -24.57 -28.62
C CYS A 851 -13.76 -24.49 -27.18
N PRO A 852 -13.86 -23.35 -26.45
CA PRO A 852 -13.20 -23.17 -25.13
C PRO A 852 -13.48 -24.25 -24.06
N ASN A 853 -14.63 -24.92 -24.10
CA ASN A 853 -14.92 -26.05 -23.21
C ASN A 853 -15.10 -27.30 -24.06
N GLY A 854 -14.05 -27.68 -24.78
CA GLY A 854 -14.04 -28.74 -25.78
C GLY A 854 -13.84 -30.13 -25.21
N GLU A 855 -13.32 -31.07 -26.01
CA GLU A 855 -13.04 -32.43 -25.56
C GLU A 855 -11.76 -32.43 -24.71
N LEU A 856 -11.78 -33.10 -23.57
CA LEU A 856 -10.60 -33.13 -22.69
C LEU A 856 -9.57 -34.16 -23.14
N ASN A 857 -8.30 -33.98 -22.73
CA ASN A 857 -7.16 -34.90 -22.92
C ASN A 857 -6.58 -34.98 -24.35
N TRP A 858 -6.53 -33.87 -25.06
CA TRP A 858 -5.73 -33.71 -26.28
C TRP A 858 -4.98 -32.38 -26.23
N ILE A 859 -4.27 -32.04 -27.30
CA ILE A 859 -3.60 -30.74 -27.42
C ILE A 859 -3.76 -30.23 -28.86
N SER A 860 -3.99 -28.94 -29.06
CA SER A 860 -4.05 -28.30 -30.37
C SER A 860 -2.69 -28.33 -31.05
N ILE A 861 -2.57 -29.23 -32.02
CA ILE A 861 -1.44 -29.33 -32.93
C ILE A 861 -1.96 -29.60 -34.32
N ARG A 862 -1.21 -29.17 -35.35
CA ARG A 862 -1.56 -29.35 -36.78
C ARG A 862 -2.07 -30.75 -37.21
N ASP A 863 -1.71 -31.80 -36.48
CA ASP A 863 -2.12 -33.18 -36.81
C ASP A 863 -3.49 -33.56 -36.20
N THR A 864 -4.04 -32.77 -35.27
CA THR A 864 -5.31 -32.98 -34.53
C THR A 864 -6.26 -31.79 -34.58
N ASP A 865 -5.74 -30.58 -34.81
CA ASP A 865 -6.44 -29.33 -35.11
C ASP A 865 -5.69 -28.68 -36.29
N PHE A 866 -6.27 -28.79 -37.50
CA PHE A 866 -5.55 -28.49 -38.72
C PHE A 866 -5.39 -26.98 -38.98
N ASP A 867 -6.38 -26.18 -38.62
CA ASP A 867 -6.37 -24.73 -38.82
C ASP A 867 -5.96 -23.93 -37.58
N GLY A 868 -5.92 -24.57 -36.41
CA GLY A 868 -5.43 -24.02 -35.16
C GLY A 868 -6.46 -23.17 -34.44
N ASP A 869 -7.73 -23.54 -34.51
CA ASP A 869 -8.84 -22.80 -33.90
C ASP A 869 -9.27 -23.31 -32.51
N GLY A 870 -8.59 -24.34 -31.98
CA GLY A 870 -8.87 -24.93 -30.66
C GLY A 870 -9.95 -26.00 -30.68
N CYS A 871 -10.53 -26.30 -31.85
CA CYS A 871 -11.51 -27.38 -31.97
C CYS A 871 -10.86 -28.68 -32.49
N LEU A 872 -11.14 -29.81 -31.83
CA LEU A 872 -10.65 -31.11 -32.29
C LEU A 872 -11.31 -31.53 -33.61
N ASP A 873 -10.53 -31.57 -34.72
CA ASP A 873 -10.92 -31.97 -36.10
C ASP A 873 -11.91 -33.15 -36.13
N VAL A 874 -11.67 -34.17 -35.29
CA VAL A 874 -12.38 -35.45 -35.39
C VAL A 874 -13.76 -35.44 -34.75
N LEU A 875 -14.03 -34.55 -33.80
CA LEU A 875 -15.21 -34.62 -32.92
C LEU A 875 -15.98 -33.30 -32.80
N GLU A 876 -15.27 -32.18 -32.81
CA GLU A 876 -15.81 -30.87 -32.41
C GLU A 876 -15.84 -29.89 -33.57
N ASP A 877 -14.84 -29.95 -34.43
CA ASP A 877 -14.83 -29.23 -35.68
C ASP A 877 -15.62 -30.01 -36.75
N PHE A 878 -16.33 -29.27 -37.60
CA PHE A 878 -17.03 -29.78 -38.77
C PHE A 878 -16.51 -29.16 -40.07
N ASP A 879 -15.45 -28.35 -40.02
CA ASP A 879 -14.81 -27.63 -41.12
C ASP A 879 -13.30 -27.50 -40.83
N ASP A 880 -12.56 -28.62 -40.83
CA ASP A 880 -11.17 -28.78 -40.34
C ASP A 880 -10.17 -27.73 -40.91
N ASP A 881 -10.47 -27.06 -42.01
CA ASP A 881 -9.62 -26.04 -42.62
C ASP A 881 -10.20 -24.62 -42.67
N ASN A 882 -11.39 -24.42 -42.08
CA ASN A 882 -12.17 -23.19 -41.98
C ASN A 882 -12.38 -22.45 -43.32
N ASP A 883 -12.51 -23.17 -44.43
CA ASP A 883 -12.78 -22.55 -45.73
C ASP A 883 -14.26 -22.29 -46.03
N GLY A 884 -15.13 -22.77 -45.14
CA GLY A 884 -16.59 -22.61 -45.19
C GLY A 884 -17.31 -23.79 -45.82
N VAL A 885 -16.62 -24.89 -46.14
CA VAL A 885 -17.19 -26.13 -46.68
C VAL A 885 -17.04 -27.28 -45.68
N LEU A 886 -18.08 -27.50 -44.86
CA LEU A 886 -18.07 -28.60 -43.88
C LEU A 886 -17.53 -29.94 -44.41
N ASP A 887 -16.72 -30.67 -43.65
CA ASP A 887 -15.95 -31.86 -44.06
C ASP A 887 -16.82 -32.94 -44.71
N VAL A 888 -18.06 -33.08 -44.24
CA VAL A 888 -19.03 -34.04 -44.79
C VAL A 888 -19.41 -33.76 -46.26
N ARG A 889 -19.06 -32.58 -46.77
CA ARG A 889 -19.27 -32.08 -48.13
C ARG A 889 -17.97 -31.61 -48.79
N ASP A 890 -16.84 -31.79 -48.11
CA ASP A 890 -15.51 -31.46 -48.59
C ASP A 890 -14.78 -32.73 -49.05
N ASP A 891 -14.35 -32.78 -50.31
CA ASP A 891 -13.56 -33.89 -50.85
C ASP A 891 -12.05 -33.77 -50.45
N CYS A 892 -11.64 -32.61 -49.93
CA CYS A 892 -10.31 -32.23 -49.44
C CYS A 892 -10.33 -31.50 -48.06
N PRO A 893 -10.86 -32.11 -46.97
CA PRO A 893 -11.14 -31.41 -45.69
C PRO A 893 -9.98 -30.68 -45.00
N ASN A 894 -8.72 -31.02 -45.31
CA ASN A 894 -7.54 -30.37 -44.72
C ASN A 894 -6.81 -29.51 -45.77
N GLN A 895 -7.54 -28.75 -46.60
CA GLN A 895 -6.99 -27.99 -47.70
C GLN A 895 -7.76 -26.70 -48.08
N TYR A 896 -7.65 -25.67 -47.25
CA TYR A 896 -8.31 -24.38 -47.43
C TYR A 896 -8.49 -23.90 -48.89
N VAL A 897 -9.74 -23.73 -49.31
CA VAL A 897 -10.15 -23.12 -50.57
C VAL A 897 -10.85 -21.77 -50.38
N ASN A 898 -11.24 -21.15 -51.49
CA ASN A 898 -12.16 -20.03 -51.50
C ASN A 898 -12.95 -20.07 -52.82
N ASN A 899 -13.97 -19.21 -52.94
CA ASN A 899 -14.81 -19.10 -54.14
C ASN A 899 -14.07 -18.89 -55.48
N GLU A 900 -12.77 -18.54 -55.50
CA GLU A 900 -11.97 -18.44 -56.73
C GLU A 900 -11.22 -19.72 -57.08
N THR A 901 -10.91 -20.58 -56.10
CA THR A 901 -10.11 -21.80 -56.27
C THR A 901 -10.92 -23.08 -56.32
N ASP A 902 -12.12 -23.09 -55.74
CA ASP A 902 -13.09 -24.20 -55.82
C ASP A 902 -14.30 -23.75 -56.64
N LEU A 903 -14.32 -24.11 -57.93
CA LEU A 903 -15.33 -23.63 -58.88
C LEU A 903 -16.54 -24.55 -58.97
N ASP A 904 -16.43 -25.82 -58.58
CA ASP A 904 -17.51 -26.80 -58.55
C ASP A 904 -18.08 -27.06 -57.14
N GLY A 905 -17.48 -26.47 -56.11
CA GLY A 905 -17.98 -26.45 -54.75
C GLY A 905 -17.76 -27.77 -54.02
N ASP A 906 -16.67 -28.48 -54.35
CA ASP A 906 -16.31 -29.77 -53.76
C ASP A 906 -15.22 -29.67 -52.69
N GLY A 907 -14.80 -28.46 -52.30
CA GLY A 907 -13.79 -28.24 -51.27
C GLY A 907 -12.35 -28.44 -51.75
N CYS A 908 -12.15 -28.82 -53.01
CA CYS A 908 -10.81 -29.03 -53.57
C CYS A 908 -10.40 -27.89 -54.53
N ILE A 909 -9.10 -27.61 -54.58
CA ILE A 909 -8.57 -26.66 -55.58
C ILE A 909 -8.73 -27.22 -57.00
N ASP A 910 -9.51 -26.50 -57.80
CA ASP A 910 -10.04 -26.94 -59.07
C ASP A 910 -9.10 -26.50 -60.23
N THR A 911 -8.25 -27.43 -60.70
CA THR A 911 -7.19 -27.10 -61.67
C THR A 911 -7.64 -27.21 -63.12
N ASN A 912 -8.22 -26.13 -63.67
CA ASN A 912 -8.56 -26.08 -65.11
C ASN A 912 -7.75 -25.05 -65.92
N ASN A 913 -6.94 -25.62 -66.81
CA ASN A 913 -6.13 -25.00 -67.86
C ASN A 913 -7.02 -24.62 -69.07
N GLU A 914 -7.09 -23.35 -69.50
CA GLU A 914 -7.12 -22.94 -70.92
C GLU A 914 -6.73 -21.46 -71.09
N ALA A 915 -6.16 -21.16 -72.26
CA ALA A 915 -5.13 -20.15 -72.47
C ALA A 915 -5.61 -18.77 -72.97
N SER A 916 -4.87 -17.72 -72.59
CA SER A 916 -4.55 -16.59 -73.47
C SER A 916 -3.05 -16.30 -73.39
N SER A 917 -2.39 -16.06 -74.53
CA SER A 917 -0.93 -16.02 -74.56
C SER A 917 -0.38 -14.80 -73.79
N PHE A 918 0.53 -15.07 -72.86
CA PHE A 918 1.18 -14.12 -71.96
C PHE A 918 1.69 -12.83 -72.64
N THR A 919 2.21 -12.96 -73.86
CA THR A 919 2.77 -11.85 -74.65
C THR A 919 1.74 -10.77 -74.98
N GLU A 920 0.47 -11.15 -75.11
CA GLU A 920 -0.61 -10.24 -75.48
C GLU A 920 -1.14 -9.46 -74.26
N ARG A 921 -1.13 -10.08 -73.08
CA ARG A 921 -1.49 -9.47 -71.78
C ARG A 921 -0.42 -8.50 -71.26
N LEU A 922 0.86 -8.81 -71.51
CA LEU A 922 2.00 -7.96 -71.14
C LEU A 922 2.05 -6.64 -71.95
N MET A 923 1.61 -6.65 -73.21
CA MET A 923 1.62 -5.47 -74.08
C MET A 923 0.48 -4.48 -73.79
N VAL A 924 -0.57 -4.90 -73.08
CA VAL A 924 -1.76 -4.08 -72.76
C VAL A 924 -1.72 -3.52 -71.33
N GLY A 925 -0.76 -3.96 -70.51
CA GLY A 925 -0.55 -3.44 -69.14
C GLY A 925 -1.48 -4.06 -68.10
N GLU A 926 -1.75 -5.36 -68.24
CA GLU A 926 -2.58 -6.10 -67.30
C GLU A 926 -1.76 -6.46 -66.03
N PRO A 927 -2.25 -6.14 -64.82
CA PRO A 927 -1.48 -6.25 -63.57
C PRO A 927 -1.04 -7.68 -63.24
N MET A 928 -1.84 -8.70 -63.53
CA MET A 928 -1.47 -10.11 -63.31
C MET A 928 -0.33 -10.57 -64.23
N ALA A 929 -0.23 -10.08 -65.48
CA ALA A 929 0.85 -10.47 -66.39
C ALA A 929 2.19 -9.81 -66.02
N MET A 930 2.17 -8.62 -65.41
CA MET A 930 3.38 -8.00 -64.83
C MET A 930 3.82 -8.72 -63.55
N ALA A 931 2.86 -9.14 -62.72
CA ALA A 931 3.11 -9.92 -61.52
C ALA A 931 3.76 -11.28 -61.85
N ILE A 932 3.32 -11.98 -62.88
CA ILE A 932 3.88 -13.28 -63.31
C ILE A 932 5.36 -13.21 -63.75
N VAL A 933 5.89 -12.05 -64.14
CA VAL A 933 7.34 -11.88 -64.44
C VAL A 933 8.11 -11.37 -63.22
N MET A 934 7.50 -10.51 -62.40
CA MET A 934 8.17 -9.93 -61.24
C MET A 934 8.23 -10.89 -60.05
N ILE A 935 7.20 -11.73 -59.85
CA ILE A 935 7.12 -12.69 -58.75
C ILE A 935 8.21 -13.77 -58.85
N PRO A 936 8.50 -14.40 -60.01
CA PRO A 936 9.61 -15.35 -60.11
C PRO A 936 10.99 -14.71 -59.95
N ILE A 937 11.13 -13.42 -60.30
CA ILE A 937 12.39 -12.69 -60.11
C ILE A 937 12.58 -12.37 -58.62
N LEU A 938 11.52 -11.97 -57.92
CA LEU A 938 11.49 -11.79 -56.46
C LEU A 938 11.70 -13.11 -55.72
N LEU A 939 11.03 -14.19 -56.12
CA LEU A 939 11.23 -15.54 -55.58
C LEU A 939 12.64 -16.05 -55.86
N MET A 940 13.22 -15.83 -57.05
CA MET A 940 14.64 -16.14 -57.27
C MET A 940 15.57 -15.28 -56.44
N PHE A 941 15.20 -14.04 -56.09
CA PHE A 941 15.97 -13.21 -55.18
C PHE A 941 15.87 -13.71 -53.74
N VAL A 942 14.68 -14.08 -53.25
CA VAL A 942 14.43 -14.60 -51.90
C VAL A 942 15.00 -16.01 -51.72
N VAL A 943 14.80 -16.89 -52.69
CA VAL A 943 15.42 -18.23 -52.70
C VAL A 943 16.93 -18.11 -52.89
N GLY A 944 17.39 -17.17 -53.72
CA GLY A 944 18.81 -16.85 -53.90
C GLY A 944 19.48 -16.36 -52.63
N THR A 945 18.86 -15.45 -51.88
CA THR A 945 19.37 -14.96 -50.59
C THR A 945 19.30 -16.05 -49.52
N LYS A 946 18.25 -16.86 -49.47
CA LYS A 946 18.13 -17.98 -48.52
C LYS A 946 19.16 -19.08 -48.81
N LEU A 947 19.41 -19.41 -50.07
CA LEU A 947 20.50 -20.32 -50.47
C LEU A 947 21.88 -19.73 -50.18
N TYR A 948 22.08 -18.43 -50.42
CA TYR A 948 23.33 -17.73 -50.14
C TYR A 948 23.65 -17.66 -48.65
N VAL A 949 22.67 -17.34 -47.80
CA VAL A 949 22.81 -17.33 -46.33
C VAL A 949 23.05 -18.75 -45.81
N ASN A 950 22.32 -19.75 -46.28
CA ASN A 950 22.56 -21.14 -45.91
C ASN A 950 23.93 -21.66 -46.35
N GLN A 951 24.49 -21.12 -47.44
CA GLN A 951 25.83 -21.44 -47.89
C GLN A 951 26.90 -20.73 -47.04
N ILE A 952 26.68 -19.46 -46.64
CA ILE A 952 27.56 -18.74 -45.70
C ILE A 952 27.57 -19.40 -44.33
N ASN A 953 26.43 -19.79 -43.79
CA ASN A 953 26.32 -20.42 -42.47
C ASN A 953 27.05 -21.78 -42.46
N ARG A 954 26.94 -22.55 -43.55
CA ARG A 954 27.72 -23.79 -43.72
C ARG A 954 29.22 -23.54 -43.90
N ASP A 955 29.61 -22.52 -44.66
CA ASP A 955 31.03 -22.18 -44.86
C ASP A 955 31.67 -21.68 -43.55
N THR A 956 30.92 -20.92 -42.74
CA THR A 956 31.35 -20.40 -41.43
C THR A 956 31.52 -21.52 -40.41
N LYS A 957 30.54 -22.44 -40.33
CA LYS A 957 30.65 -23.69 -39.55
C LYS A 957 31.88 -24.50 -39.97
N ASN A 958 32.05 -24.77 -41.26
CA ASN A 958 33.15 -25.60 -41.76
C ASN A 958 34.52 -24.97 -41.48
N ARG A 959 34.65 -23.63 -41.55
CA ARG A 959 35.89 -22.93 -41.19
C ARG A 959 36.23 -23.04 -39.71
N LEU A 960 35.22 -22.99 -38.83
CA LEU A 960 35.40 -23.17 -37.39
C LEU A 960 35.79 -24.61 -37.07
N LEU A 961 35.12 -25.61 -37.65
CA LEU A 961 35.48 -27.03 -37.46
C LEU A 961 36.90 -27.35 -37.95
N VAL A 962 37.34 -26.78 -39.08
CA VAL A 962 38.73 -26.90 -39.55
C VAL A 962 39.70 -26.20 -38.60
N SER A 963 39.32 -25.08 -37.99
CA SER A 963 40.15 -24.37 -37.01
C SER A 963 40.27 -25.14 -35.70
N VAL A 964 39.22 -25.84 -35.27
CA VAL A 964 39.20 -26.73 -34.11
C VAL A 964 40.09 -27.95 -34.38
N GLY A 965 39.97 -28.60 -35.54
CA GLY A 965 40.82 -29.74 -35.91
C GLY A 965 42.32 -29.41 -35.95
N ASN A 966 42.66 -28.18 -36.34
CA ASN A 966 44.04 -27.67 -36.40
C ASN A 966 44.51 -26.97 -35.12
N ALA A 967 43.72 -26.97 -34.04
CA ALA A 967 44.15 -26.40 -32.77
C ALA A 967 45.23 -27.31 -32.15
N GLU A 968 46.44 -26.76 -32.00
CA GLU A 968 47.62 -27.45 -31.45
C GLU A 968 47.82 -27.17 -29.94
N THR A 969 46.96 -26.36 -29.31
CA THR A 969 47.04 -26.06 -27.87
C THR A 969 45.66 -25.96 -27.22
N PRO A 970 45.51 -26.35 -25.93
CA PRO A 970 44.25 -26.26 -25.20
C PRO A 970 43.67 -24.83 -25.10
N ARG A 971 44.53 -23.81 -25.00
CA ARG A 971 44.10 -22.40 -24.96
C ARG A 971 43.40 -21.98 -26.26
N ARG A 972 43.88 -22.47 -27.41
CA ARG A 972 43.29 -22.14 -28.72
C ARG A 972 41.93 -22.80 -28.91
N LEU A 973 41.67 -23.95 -28.29
CA LEU A 973 40.34 -24.55 -28.24
C LEU A 973 39.36 -23.72 -27.41
N ARG A 974 39.78 -23.17 -26.26
CA ARG A 974 38.93 -22.29 -25.43
C ARG A 974 38.56 -20.99 -26.15
N GLU A 975 39.50 -20.37 -26.86
CA GLU A 975 39.22 -19.20 -27.70
C GLU A 975 38.23 -19.51 -28.83
N LEU A 976 38.33 -20.70 -29.44
CA LEU A 976 37.41 -21.13 -30.49
C LEU A 976 36.00 -21.45 -29.95
N SER A 977 35.88 -21.99 -28.73
CA SER A 977 34.59 -22.23 -28.06
C SER A 977 33.86 -20.92 -27.74
N ASN A 978 34.55 -19.95 -27.14
CA ASN A 978 33.97 -18.62 -26.87
C ASN A 978 33.54 -17.93 -28.16
N ARG A 979 34.36 -18.02 -29.21
CA ARG A 979 34.02 -17.47 -30.52
C ARG A 979 32.83 -18.17 -31.18
N ALA A 980 32.63 -19.47 -30.94
CA ALA A 980 31.45 -20.20 -31.40
C ALA A 980 30.17 -19.75 -30.67
N ASN A 981 30.24 -19.42 -29.37
CA ASN A 981 29.12 -18.83 -28.61
C ASN A 981 28.73 -17.45 -29.13
N GLU A 982 29.70 -16.56 -29.38
CA GLU A 982 29.43 -15.21 -29.90
C GLU A 982 28.79 -15.25 -31.30
N ILE A 983 29.26 -16.14 -32.18
CA ILE A 983 28.72 -16.30 -33.54
C ILE A 983 27.30 -16.92 -33.51
N PHE A 984 27.00 -17.74 -32.50
CA PHE A 984 25.65 -18.29 -32.29
C PHE A 984 24.67 -17.23 -31.76
N LEU A 985 25.07 -16.46 -30.73
CA LEU A 985 24.24 -15.38 -30.16
C LEU A 985 23.94 -14.28 -31.20
N SER A 986 24.85 -14.04 -32.15
CA SER A 986 24.63 -13.15 -33.29
C SER A 986 23.82 -13.75 -34.45
N LYS A 987 23.23 -14.95 -34.27
CA LYS A 987 22.41 -15.68 -35.26
C LYS A 987 23.13 -16.02 -36.58
N ALA A 988 24.47 -15.98 -36.62
CA ALA A 988 25.26 -16.27 -37.82
C ALA A 988 25.49 -17.79 -38.06
N ILE A 989 25.21 -18.64 -37.07
CA ILE A 989 25.12 -20.11 -37.18
C ILE A 989 23.86 -20.61 -36.46
N THR A 990 23.32 -21.76 -36.85
CA THR A 990 22.12 -22.34 -36.22
C THR A 990 22.47 -23.10 -34.93
N LYS A 991 21.46 -23.36 -34.07
CA LYS A 991 21.63 -24.13 -32.81
C LYS A 991 22.23 -25.52 -33.06
N SER A 992 21.77 -26.22 -34.10
CA SER A 992 22.35 -27.49 -34.54
C SER A 992 23.84 -27.35 -34.94
N HIS A 993 24.21 -26.30 -35.69
CA HIS A 993 25.60 -26.05 -36.04
C HIS A 993 26.48 -25.68 -34.84
N HIS A 994 25.92 -24.97 -33.85
CA HIS A 994 26.60 -24.60 -32.63
C HIS A 994 26.95 -25.84 -31.80
N ASN A 995 25.96 -26.72 -31.57
CA ASN A 995 26.16 -27.96 -30.81
C ASN A 995 27.22 -28.86 -31.46
N GLU A 996 27.20 -29.01 -32.78
CA GLU A 996 28.22 -29.79 -33.51
C GLU A 996 29.65 -29.21 -33.36
N ILE A 997 29.80 -27.89 -33.23
CA ILE A 997 31.12 -27.27 -33.02
C ILE A 997 31.59 -27.50 -31.57
N GLN A 998 30.70 -27.39 -30.59
CA GLN A 998 31.07 -27.63 -29.18
C GLN A 998 31.46 -29.09 -28.96
N GLU A 999 30.73 -30.03 -29.56
CA GLU A 999 31.05 -31.46 -29.50
C GLU A 999 32.43 -31.77 -30.10
N ALA A 1000 32.77 -31.18 -31.26
CA ALA A 1000 34.09 -31.33 -31.88
C ALA A 1000 35.23 -30.68 -31.07
N ILE A 1001 34.95 -29.64 -30.28
CA ILE A 1001 35.93 -29.01 -29.39
C ILE A 1001 36.24 -29.94 -28.21
N GLU A 1002 35.21 -30.55 -27.62
CA GLU A 1002 35.37 -31.46 -26.49
C GLU A 1002 36.13 -32.73 -26.92
N GLU A 1003 35.78 -33.31 -28.09
CA GLU A 1003 36.49 -34.46 -28.66
C GLU A 1003 37.97 -34.15 -28.96
N ARG A 1004 38.28 -32.93 -29.41
CA ARG A 1004 39.66 -32.51 -29.67
C ARG A 1004 40.45 -32.25 -28.39
N ARG A 1005 39.77 -31.84 -27.32
CA ARG A 1005 40.36 -31.55 -26.00
C ARG A 1005 40.89 -32.82 -25.33
N GLU A 1006 40.23 -33.96 -25.54
CA GLU A 1006 40.66 -35.26 -25.01
C GLU A 1006 41.97 -35.81 -25.63
N LEU A 1007 42.43 -35.24 -26.76
CA LEU A 1007 43.64 -35.68 -27.46
C LEU A 1007 44.94 -35.01 -26.95
N PHE A 1008 44.87 -34.10 -25.97
CA PHE A 1008 46.04 -33.47 -25.36
C PHE A 1008 46.56 -34.29 -24.16
N GLU A 1009 47.89 -34.54 -24.11
CA GLU A 1009 48.50 -35.31 -23.01
C GLU A 1009 48.39 -34.55 -21.67
N GLU A 1010 47.98 -35.26 -20.62
CA GLU A 1010 47.68 -34.74 -19.27
C GLU A 1010 48.85 -33.96 -18.62
N SER A 1011 50.08 -34.11 -19.12
CA SER A 1011 51.26 -33.38 -18.65
C SER A 1011 51.38 -31.94 -19.18
N GLU A 1012 50.84 -31.63 -20.37
CA GLU A 1012 50.92 -30.27 -20.95
C GLU A 1012 49.84 -29.33 -20.37
N LEU A 1013 48.69 -29.89 -19.97
CA LEU A 1013 47.63 -29.17 -19.26
C LEU A 1013 48.09 -28.74 -17.85
N LYS A 1014 48.81 -29.62 -17.14
CA LYS A 1014 49.32 -29.36 -15.78
C LYS A 1014 50.42 -28.28 -15.75
N GLU A 1015 51.33 -28.23 -16.73
CA GLU A 1015 52.39 -27.21 -16.77
C GLU A 1015 51.85 -25.79 -17.06
N SER A 1016 50.78 -25.69 -17.86
CA SER A 1016 50.09 -24.41 -18.14
C SER A 1016 49.35 -23.86 -16.91
N GLU A 1017 48.61 -24.72 -16.21
CA GLU A 1017 47.87 -24.33 -15.00
C GLU A 1017 48.82 -23.98 -13.84
N GLU A 1018 49.92 -24.71 -13.69
CA GLU A 1018 50.91 -24.47 -12.63
C GLU A 1018 51.67 -23.14 -12.81
N ILE A 1019 51.88 -22.68 -14.05
CA ILE A 1019 52.52 -21.39 -14.33
C ILE A 1019 51.57 -20.22 -14.02
N GLU A 1020 50.27 -20.33 -14.30
CA GLU A 1020 49.29 -19.28 -13.98
C GLU A 1020 49.07 -19.15 -12.46
N VAL A 1021 48.97 -20.28 -11.75
CA VAL A 1021 48.86 -20.28 -10.28
C VAL A 1021 50.11 -19.69 -9.62
N ASN A 1022 51.30 -20.02 -10.11
CA ASN A 1022 52.53 -19.47 -9.57
C ASN A 1022 52.71 -17.98 -9.88
N LEU A 1023 52.24 -17.51 -11.04
CA LEU A 1023 52.30 -16.10 -11.41
C LEU A 1023 51.44 -15.23 -10.48
N GLU A 1024 50.22 -15.66 -10.21
CA GLU A 1024 49.33 -14.94 -9.28
C GLU A 1024 49.96 -14.83 -7.90
N ARG A 1025 50.47 -15.96 -7.36
CA ARG A 1025 51.13 -15.97 -6.05
C ARG A 1025 52.33 -15.02 -5.95
N VAL A 1026 53.12 -14.90 -7.03
CA VAL A 1026 54.28 -14.00 -7.07
C VAL A 1026 53.86 -12.53 -7.20
N LEU A 1027 52.81 -12.21 -7.96
CA LEU A 1027 52.30 -10.85 -8.10
C LEU A 1027 51.61 -10.35 -6.83
N THR A 1028 50.85 -11.21 -6.13
CA THR A 1028 50.29 -10.89 -4.81
C THR A 1028 51.39 -10.61 -3.80
N LYS A 1029 52.46 -11.42 -3.80
CA LYS A 1029 53.62 -11.18 -2.93
C LYS A 1029 54.38 -9.90 -3.29
N ALA A 1030 54.45 -9.53 -4.56
CA ALA A 1030 55.06 -8.27 -5.01
C ALA A 1030 54.24 -7.04 -4.58
N ILE A 1031 52.90 -7.14 -4.56
CA ILE A 1031 52.01 -6.10 -4.03
C ILE A 1031 52.19 -5.97 -2.51
N ALA A 1032 52.20 -7.08 -1.79
CA ALA A 1032 52.38 -7.11 -0.33
C ALA A 1032 53.73 -6.53 0.13
N LEU A 1033 54.79 -6.68 -0.68
CA LEU A 1033 56.11 -6.09 -0.43
C LEU A 1033 56.23 -4.64 -0.96
N GLY A 1034 55.16 -4.06 -1.51
CA GLY A 1034 55.14 -2.68 -2.03
C GLY A 1034 55.97 -2.45 -3.30
N LEU A 1035 56.40 -3.52 -3.97
CA LEU A 1035 57.24 -3.44 -5.18
C LEU A 1035 56.42 -3.15 -6.45
N THR A 1036 55.09 -3.30 -6.40
CA THR A 1036 54.14 -2.98 -7.48
C THR A 1036 52.76 -2.63 -6.93
N THR A 1037 51.86 -2.12 -7.79
CA THR A 1037 50.47 -1.76 -7.41
C THR A 1037 49.45 -2.64 -8.11
N GLU A 1038 48.26 -2.84 -7.53
CA GLU A 1038 47.17 -3.61 -8.15
C GLU A 1038 46.81 -3.10 -9.55
N ASN A 1039 46.78 -1.77 -9.75
CA ASN A 1039 46.54 -1.17 -11.06
C ASN A 1039 47.66 -1.49 -12.08
N ALA A 1040 48.90 -1.70 -11.63
CA ALA A 1040 49.98 -2.17 -12.51
C ALA A 1040 49.83 -3.66 -12.86
N VAL A 1041 49.42 -4.49 -11.89
CA VAL A 1041 49.15 -5.93 -12.09
C VAL A 1041 47.99 -6.15 -13.06
N LYS A 1042 46.86 -5.42 -12.91
CA LYS A 1042 45.74 -5.46 -13.88
C LYS A 1042 46.18 -5.17 -15.32
N ARG A 1043 47.11 -4.22 -15.53
CA ARG A 1043 47.69 -3.95 -16.85
C ARG A 1043 48.58 -5.10 -17.36
N MET A 1044 49.29 -5.79 -16.48
CA MET A 1044 50.07 -6.98 -16.86
C MET A 1044 49.15 -8.13 -17.30
N HIS A 1045 48.05 -8.38 -16.60
CA HIS A 1045 47.03 -9.36 -17.04
C HIS A 1045 46.37 -8.97 -18.36
N GLN A 1046 46.08 -7.69 -18.59
CA GLN A 1046 45.61 -7.22 -19.89
C GLN A 1046 46.63 -7.44 -21.00
N ASN A 1047 47.93 -7.24 -20.75
CA ASN A 1047 48.97 -7.55 -21.72
C ASN A 1047 49.07 -9.05 -22.02
N ILE A 1048 48.87 -9.92 -21.03
CA ILE A 1048 48.81 -11.38 -21.22
C ILE A 1048 47.58 -11.78 -22.05
N LYS A 1049 46.41 -11.20 -21.76
CA LYS A 1049 45.16 -11.43 -22.52
C LYS A 1049 45.28 -10.94 -23.96
N GLN A 1050 45.98 -9.83 -24.20
CA GLN A 1050 46.26 -9.30 -25.55
C GLN A 1050 47.43 -10.01 -26.26
N GLY A 1051 48.06 -11.02 -25.63
CA GLY A 1051 49.18 -11.77 -26.20
C GLY A 1051 50.48 -10.97 -26.35
N LYS A 1052 50.62 -9.82 -25.69
CA LYS A 1052 51.83 -8.98 -25.76
C LYS A 1052 53.02 -9.56 -25.01
N PHE A 1053 52.77 -10.29 -23.91
CA PHE A 1053 53.80 -10.95 -23.10
C PHE A 1053 53.26 -12.28 -22.56
N GLU A 1054 54.12 -13.30 -22.44
CA GLU A 1054 53.75 -14.60 -21.87
C GLU A 1054 53.71 -14.56 -20.32
N PRO A 1055 52.82 -15.33 -19.66
CA PRO A 1055 52.75 -15.39 -18.19
C PRO A 1055 54.10 -15.68 -17.52
N LYS A 1056 54.88 -16.61 -18.09
CA LYS A 1056 56.22 -16.99 -17.62
C LYS A 1056 57.20 -15.80 -17.60
N HIS A 1057 57.06 -14.86 -18.53
CA HIS A 1057 57.90 -13.66 -18.60
C HIS A 1057 57.72 -12.76 -17.37
N TYR A 1058 56.48 -12.58 -16.91
CA TYR A 1058 56.20 -11.80 -15.70
C TYR A 1058 56.58 -12.57 -14.43
N LEU A 1059 56.38 -13.89 -14.41
CA LEU A 1059 56.73 -14.75 -13.28
C LEU A 1059 58.23 -14.69 -12.98
N ASP A 1060 59.08 -14.85 -14.00
CA ASP A 1060 60.55 -14.82 -13.86
C ASP A 1060 61.04 -13.43 -13.42
N MET A 1061 60.49 -12.37 -14.00
CA MET A 1061 60.89 -10.98 -13.71
C MET A 1061 60.58 -10.56 -12.27
N TRP A 1062 59.41 -10.93 -11.75
CA TRP A 1062 58.98 -10.54 -10.40
C TRP A 1062 59.59 -11.43 -9.32
N SER A 1063 59.80 -12.72 -9.60
CA SER A 1063 60.53 -13.61 -8.70
C SER A 1063 61.95 -13.10 -8.43
N GLU A 1064 62.68 -12.63 -9.46
CA GLU A 1064 64.03 -12.07 -9.29
C GLU A 1064 64.06 -10.74 -8.52
N ARG A 1065 62.98 -9.94 -8.59
CA ARG A 1065 62.86 -8.65 -7.87
C ARG A 1065 62.56 -8.83 -6.39
N ILE A 1066 61.68 -9.79 -6.06
CA ILE A 1066 61.34 -10.11 -4.67
C ILE A 1066 62.55 -10.68 -3.92
N ASP A 1067 63.35 -11.53 -4.57
CA ASP A 1067 64.55 -12.11 -3.94
C ASP A 1067 65.62 -11.05 -3.61
N LYS A 1068 65.73 -9.97 -4.40
CA LYS A 1068 66.65 -8.85 -4.14
C LYS A 1068 66.24 -8.00 -2.92
N ASP A 1069 64.95 -7.93 -2.61
CA ASP A 1069 64.40 -7.10 -1.53
C ASP A 1069 64.43 -7.79 -0.15
N SER A 1070 64.46 -9.13 -0.13
CA SER A 1070 64.48 -9.96 1.09
C SER A 1070 65.80 -9.93 1.91
N SER A 1071 66.75 -9.04 1.59
CA SER A 1071 68.10 -9.02 2.19
C SER A 1071 68.36 -7.94 3.25
N THR A 1072 67.34 -7.22 3.73
CA THR A 1072 67.51 -6.17 4.77
C THR A 1072 66.57 -6.32 5.98
N THR A 1073 67.06 -7.08 6.96
CA THR A 1073 66.96 -6.91 8.44
C THR A 1073 65.60 -6.84 9.17
N ALA A 1074 65.38 -7.82 10.06
CA ALA A 1074 64.48 -7.83 11.23
C ALA A 1074 65.29 -7.57 12.55
N PRO A 1075 64.76 -7.69 13.80
CA PRO A 1075 63.38 -7.64 14.34
C PRO A 1075 63.24 -6.76 15.63
N VAL A 1076 62.03 -6.66 16.22
CA VAL A 1076 61.68 -6.90 17.67
C VAL A 1076 60.23 -6.43 17.99
N GLU A 1077 59.47 -7.36 18.60
CA GLU A 1077 58.39 -7.35 19.64
C GLU A 1077 57.76 -5.99 20.08
N GLU A 1078 56.52 -5.81 20.55
CA GLU A 1078 55.46 -6.66 21.15
C GLU A 1078 54.13 -5.84 21.20
N ASP A 1079 52.99 -6.55 21.18
CA ASP A 1079 51.74 -6.30 21.93
C ASP A 1079 50.69 -5.21 21.58
N THR A 1080 49.43 -5.61 21.82
CA THR A 1080 48.17 -4.87 22.05
C THR A 1080 47.28 -4.40 20.88
N THR A 1081 46.15 -5.12 20.76
CA THR A 1081 44.74 -4.67 20.60
C THR A 1081 44.41 -3.51 19.67
N ALA A 1082 43.55 -3.77 18.69
CA ALA A 1082 42.22 -3.15 18.53
C ALA A 1082 41.67 -3.38 17.10
N ASP A 1083 40.39 -3.73 17.07
CA ASP A 1083 39.38 -3.43 16.04
C ASP A 1083 39.45 -4.18 14.69
N ASP A 1084 38.65 -5.24 14.64
CA ASP A 1084 37.41 -5.41 13.85
C ASP A 1084 37.34 -4.99 12.36
N GLU A 1085 36.79 -5.94 11.58
CA GLU A 1085 35.89 -5.78 10.41
C GLU A 1085 36.52 -5.10 9.17
N GLU A 1086 36.28 -5.49 7.91
CA GLU A 1086 35.09 -6.08 7.31
C GLU A 1086 35.34 -6.47 5.83
N LEU A 1087 34.35 -7.17 5.28
CA LEU A 1087 33.80 -7.10 3.91
C LEU A 1087 34.58 -7.65 2.70
N ASP A 1088 34.09 -8.81 2.29
CA ASP A 1088 33.90 -9.24 0.90
C ASP A 1088 32.81 -8.38 0.26
N SER A 1089 33.08 -7.72 -0.87
CA SER A 1089 32.03 -7.22 -1.76
C SER A 1089 32.37 -7.43 -3.23
N THR A 1090 31.38 -7.98 -3.92
CA THR A 1090 31.21 -8.07 -5.37
C THR A 1090 31.31 -6.69 -6.03
N PRO A 1091 31.69 -6.59 -7.32
CA PRO A 1091 31.79 -5.29 -7.97
C PRO A 1091 30.40 -4.68 -8.20
N PRO A 1092 30.24 -3.37 -8.01
CA PRO A 1092 28.94 -2.74 -7.98
C PRO A 1092 28.31 -2.61 -9.37
N LEU A 1093 26.98 -2.66 -9.41
CA LEU A 1093 26.22 -2.27 -10.60
C LEU A 1093 26.50 -0.79 -10.90
N SER A 1094 26.79 -0.46 -12.16
CA SER A 1094 27.03 0.95 -12.52
C SER A 1094 25.82 1.55 -13.23
N LYS A 1095 25.43 2.77 -12.81
CA LYS A 1095 24.37 3.58 -13.43
C LYS A 1095 24.48 3.66 -14.95
N THR A 1096 25.71 3.64 -15.49
CA THR A 1096 26.02 3.69 -16.93
C THR A 1096 25.74 2.39 -17.69
N SER A 1097 25.69 1.25 -16.99
CA SER A 1097 25.39 -0.07 -17.57
C SER A 1097 23.88 -0.31 -17.55
N LEU A 1098 23.23 0.05 -16.45
CA LEU A 1098 21.78 -0.04 -16.29
C LEU A 1098 21.01 0.96 -17.17
N SER A 1099 21.54 2.17 -17.40
CA SER A 1099 20.89 3.19 -18.24
C SER A 1099 20.75 2.80 -19.73
N LYS A 1100 21.42 1.73 -20.18
CA LYS A 1100 21.40 1.26 -21.57
C LYS A 1100 20.33 0.20 -21.85
N LEU A 1101 19.74 -0.38 -20.81
CA LEU A 1101 18.67 -1.38 -20.91
C LEU A 1101 17.32 -0.71 -21.19
N LYS A 1102 16.39 -1.42 -21.81
CA LYS A 1102 14.99 -0.94 -21.92
C LYS A 1102 14.28 -1.04 -20.57
N LYS A 1103 13.19 -0.29 -20.36
CA LYS A 1103 12.41 -0.35 -19.10
C LYS A 1103 12.01 -1.79 -18.81
N ASP A 1104 11.52 -2.53 -19.80
CA ASP A 1104 11.12 -3.94 -19.66
C ASP A 1104 12.26 -4.86 -19.18
N GLU A 1105 13.50 -4.62 -19.61
CA GLU A 1105 14.69 -5.36 -19.17
C GLU A 1105 15.11 -4.98 -17.73
N LEU A 1106 14.86 -3.73 -17.33
CA LEU A 1106 15.11 -3.24 -15.96
C LEU A 1106 14.03 -3.68 -14.98
N VAL A 1107 12.78 -3.74 -15.43
CA VAL A 1107 11.64 -4.29 -14.71
C VAL A 1107 11.84 -5.78 -14.48
N ALA A 1108 12.26 -6.54 -15.50
CA ALA A 1108 12.61 -7.95 -15.34
C ALA A 1108 13.76 -8.15 -14.34
N LEU A 1109 14.77 -7.27 -14.35
CA LEU A 1109 15.90 -7.32 -13.41
C LEU A 1109 15.52 -6.90 -11.98
N ALA A 1110 14.58 -5.96 -11.81
CA ALA A 1110 14.04 -5.58 -10.51
C ALA A 1110 13.10 -6.66 -9.94
N LYS A 1111 12.30 -7.31 -10.80
CA LYS A 1111 11.44 -8.45 -10.46
C LYS A 1111 12.24 -9.66 -10.00
N ASP A 1112 13.35 -9.96 -10.68
CA ASP A 1112 14.32 -11.01 -10.30
C ASP A 1112 15.00 -10.75 -8.94
N ARG A 1113 14.96 -9.51 -8.46
CA ARG A 1113 15.53 -9.07 -7.18
C ARG A 1113 14.48 -8.78 -6.10
N GLY A 1114 13.20 -9.06 -6.35
CA GLY A 1114 12.11 -8.78 -5.40
C GLY A 1114 11.92 -7.31 -5.08
N MET A 1115 12.36 -6.41 -5.97
CA MET A 1115 12.28 -4.96 -5.77
C MET A 1115 11.04 -4.39 -6.47
N LEU A 1116 10.48 -3.30 -5.95
CA LEU A 1116 9.40 -2.54 -6.59
C LEU A 1116 9.76 -2.22 -8.06
N THR A 1117 8.94 -2.66 -8.99
CA THR A 1117 9.12 -2.55 -10.45
C THR A 1117 8.55 -1.27 -11.05
N SER A 1118 7.87 -0.49 -10.22
CA SER A 1118 7.08 0.66 -10.60
C SER A 1118 7.91 1.94 -10.80
N GLY A 1119 7.50 2.87 -11.67
CA GLY A 1119 8.15 4.18 -11.86
C GLY A 1119 8.93 4.35 -13.17
N THR A 1120 9.70 5.45 -13.27
CA THR A 1120 10.54 5.75 -14.45
C THR A 1120 11.75 4.84 -14.54
N LYS A 1121 12.31 4.73 -15.75
CA LYS A 1121 13.58 4.02 -15.97
C LYS A 1121 14.68 4.48 -15.01
N ALA A 1122 14.74 5.78 -14.66
CA ALA A 1122 15.74 6.31 -13.74
C ALA A 1122 15.51 5.86 -12.28
N THR A 1123 14.27 5.81 -11.82
CA THR A 1123 13.94 5.39 -10.44
C THR A 1123 14.11 3.89 -10.21
N ILE A 1124 13.86 3.06 -11.23
CA ILE A 1124 14.18 1.61 -11.18
C ILE A 1124 15.70 1.40 -11.14
N ILE A 1125 16.45 2.19 -11.90
CA ILE A 1125 17.92 2.15 -11.88
C ILE A 1125 18.46 2.62 -10.53
N ASP A 1126 17.91 3.69 -9.96
CA ASP A 1126 18.36 4.21 -8.67
C ASP A 1126 18.00 3.25 -7.53
N ARG A 1127 16.84 2.58 -7.55
CA ARG A 1127 16.53 1.46 -6.63
C ARG A 1127 17.48 0.28 -6.76
N LEU A 1128 17.82 -0.13 -7.99
CA LEU A 1128 18.80 -1.18 -8.27
C LEU A 1128 20.24 -0.80 -7.83
N LEU A 1129 20.48 0.47 -7.51
CA LEU A 1129 21.75 1.01 -7.04
C LEU A 1129 21.73 1.37 -5.53
N GLU A 1130 20.57 1.73 -4.96
CA GLU A 1130 20.37 2.06 -3.53
C GLU A 1130 20.51 0.84 -2.62
N ASP A 1131 20.34 -0.38 -3.15
CA ASP A 1131 20.63 -1.64 -2.44
C ASP A 1131 22.12 -1.80 -2.05
N GLU A 1132 22.98 -0.89 -2.49
CA GLU A 1132 24.40 -0.86 -2.10
C GLU A 1132 24.73 0.17 -0.99
N ASP A 1133 23.78 1.01 -0.55
CA ASP A 1133 24.06 2.15 0.35
C ASP A 1133 23.45 2.04 1.78
N ILE A 1134 22.78 0.94 2.16
CA ILE A 1134 22.29 0.73 3.55
C ILE A 1134 23.25 -0.14 4.37
N GLU A 1135 24.48 0.35 4.61
CA GLU A 1135 25.30 -0.06 5.76
C GLU A 1135 26.17 1.11 6.24
N GLU A 1136 25.57 2.21 6.71
CA GLU A 1136 26.13 2.99 7.81
C GLU A 1136 25.11 4.02 8.32
N VAL A 1137 24.82 3.94 9.63
CA VAL A 1137 24.21 4.95 10.54
C VAL A 1137 22.96 4.43 11.24
N THR A 1138 23.14 3.64 12.31
CA THR A 1138 22.85 4.03 13.71
C THR A 1138 22.91 2.82 14.64
N LYS A 1139 23.98 2.73 15.45
CA LYS A 1139 24.02 1.90 16.67
C LYS A 1139 23.14 2.53 17.74
N VAL A 1140 21.98 1.96 18.07
CA VAL A 1140 21.39 1.98 19.42
C VAL A 1140 20.70 0.64 19.72
N SER A 1141 21.33 -0.12 20.62
CA SER A 1141 20.92 -1.29 21.42
C SER A 1141 19.54 -1.97 21.22
N THR A 1142 19.57 -3.27 20.88
CA THR A 1142 18.62 -4.35 21.27
C THR A 1142 19.35 -5.73 21.28
N PRO A 1143 18.84 -6.78 21.97
CA PRO A 1143 19.63 -7.95 22.41
C PRO A 1143 19.79 -9.06 21.35
N VAL A 1144 20.87 -9.84 21.50
CA VAL A 1144 21.36 -10.87 20.55
C VAL A 1144 20.44 -12.11 20.52
N THR A 1145 20.02 -12.51 19.30
CA THR A 1145 19.22 -13.72 19.02
C THR A 1145 20.07 -15.00 18.93
N SER A 1146 19.45 -16.15 19.20
CA SER A 1146 20.07 -17.48 19.35
C SER A 1146 20.68 -18.08 18.07
N LEU A 1147 20.37 -17.54 16.89
CA LEU A 1147 20.84 -18.05 15.60
C LEU A 1147 22.33 -17.76 15.33
N SER A 1148 22.86 -16.60 15.75
CA SER A 1148 24.26 -16.23 15.45
C SER A 1148 25.26 -17.11 16.22
N ALA A 1149 24.91 -17.53 17.43
CA ALA A 1149 25.75 -18.39 18.27
C ALA A 1149 25.88 -19.83 17.71
N LYS A 1150 24.86 -20.34 17.00
CA LYS A 1150 24.88 -21.70 16.41
C LYS A 1150 25.77 -21.77 15.17
N SER A 1151 25.74 -20.70 14.36
CA SER A 1151 26.65 -20.50 13.23
C SER A 1151 28.11 -20.51 13.68
N GLU A 1152 28.45 -19.73 14.70
CA GLU A 1152 29.82 -19.63 15.24
C GLU A 1152 30.33 -20.96 15.85
N LEU A 1153 29.52 -21.63 16.67
CA LEU A 1153 29.89 -22.91 17.29
C LEU A 1153 30.05 -24.04 16.25
N SER A 1154 29.32 -23.99 15.13
CA SER A 1154 29.39 -24.99 14.06
C SER A 1154 30.75 -25.01 13.32
N LYS A 1155 31.47 -23.89 13.33
CA LYS A 1155 32.79 -23.73 12.67
C LYS A 1155 33.94 -24.40 13.45
N LEU A 1156 33.78 -24.64 14.75
CA LEU A 1156 34.82 -25.23 15.62
C LEU A 1156 35.02 -26.73 15.41
N LYS A 1157 36.22 -27.25 15.64
CA LYS A 1157 36.46 -28.71 15.61
C LYS A 1157 35.91 -29.38 16.86
N LYS A 1158 35.57 -30.67 16.77
CA LYS A 1158 34.99 -31.43 17.90
C LYS A 1158 35.84 -31.35 19.17
N ASP A 1159 37.16 -31.38 19.04
CA ASP A 1159 38.08 -31.31 20.19
C ASP A 1159 38.09 -29.92 20.86
N GLU A 1160 37.84 -28.85 20.10
CA GLU A 1160 37.72 -27.47 20.60
C GLU A 1160 36.38 -27.27 21.30
N LEU A 1161 35.29 -27.86 20.77
CA LEU A 1161 33.98 -27.89 21.43
C LEU A 1161 34.00 -28.71 22.72
N VAL A 1162 34.75 -29.81 22.76
CA VAL A 1162 35.00 -30.59 23.98
C VAL A 1162 35.78 -29.77 25.01
N ALA A 1163 36.76 -28.97 24.58
CA ALA A 1163 37.50 -28.08 25.46
C ALA A 1163 36.60 -26.96 26.02
N LEU A 1164 35.77 -26.33 25.18
CA LEU A 1164 34.79 -25.32 25.58
C LEU A 1164 33.75 -25.88 26.57
N ALA A 1165 33.21 -27.07 26.30
CA ALA A 1165 32.27 -27.74 27.19
C ALA A 1165 32.91 -28.09 28.54
N LYS A 1166 34.19 -28.48 28.55
CA LYS A 1166 34.95 -28.77 29.77
C LYS A 1166 35.24 -27.50 30.59
N GLU A 1167 35.49 -26.37 29.93
CA GLU A 1167 35.71 -25.08 30.57
C GLU A 1167 34.41 -24.52 31.19
N ARG A 1168 33.25 -24.83 30.60
CA ARG A 1168 31.91 -24.47 31.13
C ARG A 1168 31.28 -25.52 32.06
N GLY A 1169 32.02 -26.57 32.45
CA GLY A 1169 31.53 -27.60 33.38
C GLY A 1169 30.45 -28.55 32.83
N MET A 1170 30.30 -28.63 31.50
CA MET A 1170 29.27 -29.43 30.81
C MET A 1170 29.78 -30.83 30.39
N LEU A 1171 28.85 -31.75 30.12
CA LEU A 1171 29.14 -33.12 29.66
C LEU A 1171 29.89 -33.15 28.31
N THR A 1172 31.09 -33.73 28.30
CA THR A 1172 32.01 -33.73 27.15
C THR A 1172 31.84 -34.90 26.16
N SER A 1173 30.92 -35.82 26.44
CA SER A 1173 30.61 -36.96 25.56
C SER A 1173 29.47 -36.64 24.59
N GLY A 1174 29.66 -36.91 23.29
CA GLY A 1174 28.65 -36.71 22.25
C GLY A 1174 29.24 -36.60 20.83
N THR A 1175 28.39 -36.44 19.83
CA THR A 1175 28.76 -36.03 18.47
C THR A 1175 28.96 -34.50 18.43
N LYS A 1176 29.56 -33.98 17.35
CA LYS A 1176 29.84 -32.54 17.21
C LYS A 1176 28.55 -31.70 17.33
N ALA A 1177 27.45 -32.16 16.73
CA ALA A 1177 26.13 -31.51 16.80
C ALA A 1177 25.61 -31.41 18.24
N THR A 1178 25.64 -32.51 19.01
CA THR A 1178 25.18 -32.50 20.41
C THR A 1178 26.04 -31.65 21.36
N LEU A 1179 27.30 -31.37 21.00
CA LEU A 1179 28.15 -30.46 21.77
C LEU A 1179 27.85 -28.99 21.44
N ILE A 1180 27.56 -28.69 20.17
CA ILE A 1180 27.17 -27.34 19.72
C ILE A 1180 25.85 -26.93 20.38
N GLU A 1181 24.88 -27.84 20.38
CA GLU A 1181 23.54 -27.61 20.94
C GLU A 1181 23.57 -27.30 22.44
N ARG A 1182 24.49 -27.95 23.19
CA ARG A 1182 24.70 -27.68 24.63
C ARG A 1182 25.46 -26.39 24.92
N LEU A 1183 26.22 -25.86 23.96
CA LEU A 1183 27.05 -24.67 24.15
C LEU A 1183 26.31 -23.37 23.83
N LEU A 1184 25.09 -23.43 23.28
CA LEU A 1184 24.23 -22.28 22.99
C LEU A 1184 23.59 -21.70 24.26
N PRO A 1185 23.51 -20.37 24.41
CA PRO A 1185 22.85 -19.74 25.57
C PRO A 1185 21.33 -19.93 25.45
N GLY A 1186 20.69 -20.46 26.49
CA GLY A 1186 19.23 -20.64 26.58
C GLY A 1186 18.77 -22.06 26.90
N THR A 1187 19.63 -23.07 26.83
CA THR A 1187 19.26 -24.44 27.24
C THR A 1187 19.49 -24.66 28.73
N THR A 1188 18.63 -24.09 29.57
CA THR A 1188 18.41 -24.62 30.92
C THR A 1188 17.16 -25.49 30.91
N ARG A 1189 17.35 -26.80 30.72
CA ARG A 1189 16.47 -27.76 31.37
C ARG A 1189 17.05 -28.01 32.76
N THR A 1190 16.30 -27.61 33.78
CA THR A 1190 16.43 -28.09 35.15
C THR A 1190 16.35 -29.62 35.12
N LEU A 1191 17.48 -30.27 35.39
CA LEU A 1191 17.47 -31.60 35.98
C LEU A 1191 17.30 -31.39 37.49
N GLY A 1192 16.18 -31.86 38.03
CA GLY A 1192 15.94 -31.83 39.47
C GLY A 1192 16.96 -32.67 40.25
N GLY A 1193 17.12 -32.29 41.53
CA GLY A 1193 17.54 -33.19 42.59
C GLY A 1193 19.02 -33.18 43.00
N GLU A 1194 19.23 -32.68 44.22
CA GLU A 1194 20.22 -33.09 45.24
C GLU A 1194 21.63 -32.45 45.29
N GLU A 1195 21.86 -31.87 46.48
CA GLU A 1195 23.09 -31.71 47.28
C GLU A 1195 24.00 -30.45 47.14
N GLU A 1196 24.03 -29.75 48.30
CA GLU A 1196 24.94 -28.73 48.88
C GLU A 1196 24.93 -27.27 48.40
#